data_AF-A0A4Q4VGI2-F1
#
_entry.id   AF-A0A4Q4VGI2-F1
#
_cell.length_a   1.000
_cell.length_b   1.000
_cell.length_c   1.000
_cell.angle_alpha   90.00
_cell.angle_beta   90.00
_cell.angle_gamma   90.00
#
_symmetry.space_group_name_H-M   'P 1'
#
loop_
_entity.id
_entity.type
_entity.pdbx_description
1 polymer ?
#
loop_
_entity_poly.entity_id
_entity_poly.type
_entity_poly.pdbx_seq_one_letter_code
_entity_poly.pdbx_strand_id
1 'polypeptide(L)'
;MKSSFVASLVAVTASGLAAARELPPDDVKGARLYDTGIMMDRLMSIKLDTWAAREALGIYNSSNYASRTLADGPVPCINGLAKVVPGDAKQTFRCSKIDFHDFKSHADLGGPLAQGSSSWGWTSDDGREFVAIGQGQGTAFAEVSKEGKLIYLGRLPQYSTTSQWREIRSYKNYMVIGSEAARHGVQIFDMKKLLTVDPARPVTFSNSRDIFHFNGLPQGSTHNIVVNEESQYAVAVGAVPRNTGCRAGLIFIDLKDPSKPTSPGCASGDGYVHDAQCIVYRGPHSKYNGTEICYGYNEDTLTIYDVTDKTTTKIISRTSYEGAAYTHQGWVLDPNWQQFLILDDEYDEVERRGPAKDGYPVTYIWDISNLEKPVQTGYYKGATKSIDHNQYVHKGRAYQSNYGAGLRILDLSSIPRDPTGAGVKELGFFDIYPEDDNQSGGGSTSFVGTWSLYPYFKSGYVLVNTIERVTGATGHQGGATARFLLEAGTKVHALTRDPLSESARQLEEQGASIFKIRDFEDLDAIREAAKGCKGLFLNLWPGADEGNHARGIVQTCKEAGVEIVVASTVLWAGNPEKWEHKMDPALLGFYASKAAVEKAVRDSGLKYTILRPSFIHFNYLAPWCSLIYPELVETGELTHASEEGAKMPHIDESDVGKFAASALLDPDRFGGEEIELGFENLTVDEISAILSRVAGRDIKARRRTPEEEARNRIRFQMFQRWASRVDVSIDGEALQRKYGIRLTRLEEYMQREKDRFLAGLPAGK
;
A
#
# COMPACT_ATOMS: atom_id res chain seq x y z
N MET A 1 -20.56 -71.86 32.01
CA MET A 1 -21.39 -70.64 31.83
C MET A 1 -20.72 -69.55 32.65
N LYS A 2 -20.08 -68.54 32.04
CA LYS A 2 -20.63 -67.33 31.39
C LYS A 2 -20.95 -66.20 32.40
N SER A 3 -20.03 -65.23 32.51
CA SER A 3 -20.22 -63.75 32.59
C SER A 3 -18.99 -63.13 33.26
N SER A 4 -18.07 -62.54 32.50
CA SER A 4 -18.09 -61.17 31.97
C SER A 4 -17.49 -60.15 32.94
N PHE A 5 -16.15 -60.04 32.94
CA PHE A 5 -15.48 -58.81 33.35
C PHE A 5 -15.81 -57.71 32.34
N VAL A 6 -16.47 -56.64 32.78
CA VAL A 6 -16.69 -55.46 31.95
C VAL A 6 -15.42 -54.60 32.01
N ALA A 7 -14.62 -54.67 30.95
CA ALA A 7 -13.56 -53.70 30.74
C ALA A 7 -14.18 -52.34 30.41
N SER A 8 -14.08 -51.38 31.32
CA SER A 8 -14.44 -49.99 31.04
C SER A 8 -13.43 -49.43 30.04
N LEU A 9 -13.83 -49.40 28.77
CA LEU A 9 -13.09 -48.73 27.72
C LEU A 9 -13.15 -47.22 27.99
N VAL A 10 -12.15 -46.68 28.69
CA VAL A 10 -11.92 -45.23 28.69
C VAL A 10 -11.49 -44.89 27.27
N ALA A 11 -12.45 -44.41 26.49
CA ALA A 11 -12.17 -43.79 25.20
C ALA A 11 -11.37 -42.51 25.49
N VAL A 12 -10.04 -42.64 25.49
CA VAL A 12 -9.16 -41.49 25.31
C VAL A 12 -9.47 -40.94 23.94
N THR A 13 -10.37 -39.95 23.90
CA THR A 13 -10.52 -39.08 22.74
C THR A 13 -9.19 -38.32 22.63
N ALA A 14 -8.28 -38.89 21.85
CA ALA A 14 -7.12 -38.20 21.36
C ALA A 14 -7.64 -37.04 20.50
N SER A 15 -7.87 -35.89 21.13
CA SER A 15 -7.96 -34.61 20.45
C SER A 15 -6.59 -34.38 19.84
N GLY A 16 -6.42 -34.87 18.61
CA GLY A 16 -5.21 -34.68 17.83
C GLY A 16 -5.04 -33.19 17.57
N LEU A 17 -4.29 -32.52 18.46
CA LEU A 17 -3.54 -31.34 18.09
C LEU A 17 -2.61 -31.81 16.96
N ALA A 18 -3.01 -31.52 15.74
CA ALA A 18 -2.21 -31.84 14.57
C ALA A 18 -0.95 -30.99 14.65
N ALA A 19 0.16 -31.58 15.08
CA ALA A 19 1.47 -30.99 14.90
C ALA A 19 1.69 -30.91 13.39
N ALA A 20 1.68 -29.69 12.85
CA ALA A 20 2.14 -29.46 11.48
C ALA A 20 3.61 -29.92 11.38
N ARG A 21 3.97 -30.43 10.21
CA ARG A 21 5.09 -31.36 10.06
C ARG A 21 6.03 -30.92 8.95
N GLU A 22 7.32 -31.16 9.14
CA GLU A 22 8.34 -30.98 8.12
C GLU A 22 8.13 -31.93 6.93
N LEU A 23 8.36 -31.40 5.73
CA LEU A 23 8.20 -32.11 4.45
C LEU A 23 9.49 -31.96 3.61
N PRO A 24 9.82 -32.96 2.77
CA PRO A 24 10.77 -32.72 1.70
C PRO A 24 10.21 -31.62 0.77
N PRO A 25 11.07 -30.78 0.17
CA PRO A 25 10.62 -29.82 -0.84
C PRO A 25 9.96 -30.51 -2.04
N ASP A 26 8.96 -29.88 -2.64
CA ASP A 26 8.34 -30.32 -3.89
C ASP A 26 9.07 -29.66 -5.05
N ASP A 27 10.12 -30.30 -5.57
CA ASP A 27 10.97 -29.75 -6.63
C ASP A 27 10.20 -29.46 -7.93
N VAL A 28 9.07 -30.13 -8.19
CA VAL A 28 8.24 -29.90 -9.38
C VAL A 28 7.38 -28.63 -9.21
N LYS A 29 6.84 -28.41 -8.02
CA LYS A 29 6.17 -27.15 -7.64
C LYS A 29 7.20 -26.01 -7.56
N GLY A 30 8.38 -26.28 -6.99
CA GLY A 30 9.59 -25.44 -6.94
C GLY A 30 9.92 -24.85 -8.31
N ALA A 31 10.33 -25.72 -9.24
CA ALA A 31 10.72 -25.36 -10.59
C ALA A 31 9.61 -24.65 -11.40
N ARG A 32 8.34 -24.86 -11.06
CA ARG A 32 7.20 -24.27 -11.78
C ARG A 32 6.79 -22.89 -11.25
N LEU A 33 6.71 -22.72 -9.92
CA LEU A 33 6.11 -21.54 -9.29
C LEU A 33 7.12 -20.61 -8.63
N TYR A 34 8.16 -21.18 -8.03
CA TYR A 34 9.10 -20.46 -7.17
C TYR A 34 10.36 -20.10 -7.96
N ASP A 35 11.10 -21.05 -8.55
CA ASP A 35 12.28 -20.74 -9.39
C ASP A 35 11.99 -19.73 -10.53
N THR A 36 10.77 -19.77 -11.07
CA THR A 36 10.31 -18.87 -12.15
C THR A 36 10.00 -17.45 -11.69
N GLY A 37 9.77 -17.24 -10.39
CA GLY A 37 9.28 -15.98 -9.83
C GLY A 37 7.76 -15.77 -9.90
N ILE A 38 7.01 -16.69 -10.49
CA ILE A 38 5.55 -16.57 -10.66
C ILE A 38 4.83 -16.37 -9.32
N MET A 39 5.29 -16.99 -8.24
CA MET A 39 4.67 -16.84 -6.92
C MET A 39 4.89 -15.43 -6.34
N MET A 40 6.13 -14.91 -6.36
CA MET A 40 6.41 -13.53 -5.97
C MET A 40 5.67 -12.52 -6.85
N ASP A 41 5.72 -12.67 -8.18
CA ASP A 41 5.00 -11.78 -9.11
C ASP A 41 3.49 -11.75 -8.81
N ARG A 42 2.89 -12.90 -8.48
CA ARG A 42 1.48 -12.99 -8.06
C ARG A 42 1.24 -12.26 -6.73
N LEU A 43 2.09 -12.45 -5.74
CA LEU A 43 1.95 -11.83 -4.42
C LEU A 43 2.14 -10.31 -4.49
N MET A 44 3.14 -9.84 -5.23
CA MET A 44 3.35 -8.43 -5.54
C MET A 44 2.17 -7.83 -6.30
N SER A 45 1.60 -8.53 -7.29
CA SER A 45 0.39 -8.07 -7.98
C SER A 45 -0.76 -7.88 -7.01
N ILE A 46 -1.03 -8.85 -6.12
CA ILE A 46 -2.13 -8.74 -5.16
C ILE A 46 -1.92 -7.56 -4.18
N LYS A 47 -0.68 -7.35 -3.73
CA LYS A 47 -0.29 -6.19 -2.92
C LYS A 47 -0.52 -4.88 -3.69
N LEU A 48 0.03 -4.74 -4.89
CA LEU A 48 -0.13 -3.57 -5.76
C LEU A 48 -1.60 -3.29 -6.11
N ASP A 49 -2.38 -4.29 -6.48
CA ASP A 49 -3.80 -4.16 -6.81
C ASP A 49 -4.62 -3.72 -5.59
N THR A 50 -4.33 -4.29 -4.42
CA THR A 50 -4.92 -3.87 -3.13
C THR A 50 -4.60 -2.39 -2.88
N TRP A 51 -3.34 -2.00 -3.01
CA TRP A 51 -2.89 -0.65 -2.70
C TRP A 51 -3.36 0.39 -3.72
N ALA A 52 -3.37 0.07 -5.02
CA ALA A 52 -3.92 0.94 -6.06
C ALA A 52 -5.42 1.14 -5.87
N ALA A 53 -6.17 0.09 -5.49
CA ALA A 53 -7.59 0.21 -5.14
C ALA A 53 -7.81 1.10 -3.90
N ARG A 54 -6.88 1.06 -2.92
CA ARG A 54 -6.90 1.91 -1.72
C ARG A 54 -6.46 3.35 -1.99
N GLU A 55 -5.48 3.58 -2.85
CA GLU A 55 -5.05 4.91 -3.31
C GLU A 55 -6.17 5.59 -4.13
N ALA A 56 -6.85 4.85 -5.02
CA ALA A 56 -7.99 5.35 -5.78
C ALA A 56 -9.25 5.58 -4.91
N LEU A 57 -9.42 4.78 -3.84
CA LEU A 57 -10.36 5.04 -2.75
C LEU A 57 -10.01 6.28 -1.93
N GLY A 58 -8.77 6.76 -2.08
CA GLY A 58 -8.14 7.69 -1.18
C GLY A 58 -8.08 7.14 0.23
N ILE A 59 -7.04 6.36 0.46
CA ILE A 59 -6.58 6.01 1.80
C ILE A 59 -5.15 6.58 2.01
N TYR A 60 -4.48 7.15 0.96
CA TYR A 60 -3.02 7.42 0.90
C TYR A 60 -2.51 8.88 0.60
N ASN A 61 -3.36 9.93 0.57
CA ASN A 61 -3.01 11.37 0.76
C ASN A 61 -2.41 11.66 2.20
N SER A 62 -2.58 12.83 2.87
CA SER A 62 -1.91 13.16 4.16
C SER A 62 -2.70 13.84 5.30
N SER A 63 -4.01 14.14 5.17
CA SER A 63 -4.87 14.75 6.22
C SER A 63 -5.86 13.90 7.10
N ASN A 64 -6.36 12.68 6.75
CA ASN A 64 -7.19 11.76 7.64
C ASN A 64 -6.53 11.54 9.01
N TYR A 65 -5.26 11.13 9.00
CA TYR A 65 -4.52 10.75 10.20
C TYR A 65 -3.60 11.92 10.51
N ALA A 66 -4.19 12.96 11.10
CA ALA A 66 -3.46 14.10 11.62
C ALA A 66 -2.41 13.63 12.62
N SER A 67 -1.17 14.12 12.48
CA SER A 67 -0.11 13.84 13.45
C SER A 67 -0.52 14.27 14.85
N ARG A 68 -0.44 13.34 15.80
CA ARG A 68 -0.57 13.66 17.23
C ARG A 68 0.83 13.86 17.79
N THR A 69 1.05 15.01 18.42
CA THR A 69 2.21 15.23 19.29
C THR A 69 1.75 15.14 20.74
N LEU A 70 2.48 14.42 21.60
CA LEU A 70 2.23 14.29 23.04
C LEU A 70 2.27 15.67 23.77
N ALA A 71 1.18 16.41 23.73
CA ALA A 71 0.93 17.56 24.59
C ALA A 71 0.45 17.10 25.98
N ASP A 72 -0.50 16.16 26.01
CA ASP A 72 -1.20 15.71 27.23
C ASP A 72 -0.74 14.34 27.76
N GLY A 73 0.37 13.81 27.26
CA GLY A 73 0.88 12.48 27.63
C GLY A 73 0.28 11.30 26.84
N PRO A 74 0.76 10.06 27.09
CA PRO A 74 0.32 8.87 26.36
C PRO A 74 -1.16 8.60 26.58
N VAL A 75 -1.81 8.01 25.58
CA VAL A 75 -3.20 7.55 25.65
C VAL A 75 -3.18 6.11 26.16
N PRO A 76 -3.62 5.86 27.41
CA PRO A 76 -3.56 4.54 28.00
C PRO A 76 -4.55 3.58 27.35
N CYS A 77 -4.18 2.30 27.30
CA CYS A 77 -5.08 1.24 26.89
C CYS A 77 -6.08 0.91 28.01
N ILE A 78 -7.30 1.44 27.93
CA ILE A 78 -8.34 1.27 28.96
C ILE A 78 -9.47 0.41 28.40
N ASN A 79 -9.78 -0.70 29.09
CA ASN A 79 -10.84 -1.64 28.72
C ASN A 79 -10.72 -2.16 27.27
N GLY A 80 -9.49 -2.38 26.81
CA GLY A 80 -9.18 -2.89 25.48
C GLY A 80 -9.15 -1.85 24.35
N LEU A 81 -9.26 -0.55 24.67
CA LEU A 81 -9.29 0.55 23.70
C LEU A 81 -8.33 1.69 24.07
N ALA A 82 -7.62 2.21 23.08
CA ALA A 82 -6.84 3.44 23.13
C ALA A 82 -7.55 4.51 22.27
N LYS A 83 -8.24 5.44 22.92
CA LYS A 83 -9.01 6.53 22.28
C LYS A 83 -8.13 7.76 22.09
N VAL A 84 -7.41 7.79 20.97
CA VAL A 84 -6.40 8.80 20.64
C VAL A 84 -7.03 10.15 20.31
N VAL A 85 -8.16 10.16 19.62
CA VAL A 85 -9.03 11.35 19.46
C VAL A 85 -10.43 10.99 19.99
N PRO A 86 -10.94 11.67 21.04
CA PRO A 86 -12.25 11.38 21.60
C PRO A 86 -13.38 11.50 20.57
N GLY A 87 -14.18 10.44 20.43
CA GLY A 87 -15.30 10.39 19.48
C GLY A 87 -14.93 9.94 18.05
N ASP A 88 -13.64 9.87 17.73
CA ASP A 88 -13.16 9.42 16.42
C ASP A 88 -12.89 7.92 16.43
N ALA A 89 -13.67 7.16 15.66
CA ALA A 89 -13.54 5.72 15.56
C ALA A 89 -12.26 5.26 14.82
N LYS A 90 -11.68 6.09 13.92
CA LYS A 90 -10.40 5.78 13.26
C LYS A 90 -9.18 6.08 14.10
N GLN A 91 -9.35 6.91 15.12
CA GLN A 91 -8.36 7.17 16.15
C GLN A 91 -8.75 6.48 17.46
N THR A 92 -9.54 5.41 17.39
CA THR A 92 -9.86 4.53 18.52
C THR A 92 -9.39 3.13 18.18
N PHE A 93 -8.25 2.76 18.76
CA PHE A 93 -7.52 1.53 18.45
C PHE A 93 -7.84 0.43 19.47
N ARG A 94 -8.01 -0.82 19.04
CA ARG A 94 -7.98 -1.95 19.99
C ARG A 94 -6.57 -2.17 20.51
N CYS A 95 -6.45 -2.54 21.77
CA CYS A 95 -5.16 -2.73 22.41
C CYS A 95 -5.26 -3.68 23.60
N SER A 96 -4.12 -4.17 24.07
CA SER A 96 -4.01 -4.88 25.34
C SER A 96 -2.62 -4.64 25.94
N LYS A 97 -2.57 -3.97 27.10
CA LYS A 97 -1.35 -3.65 27.87
C LYS A 97 -0.27 -2.83 27.13
N ILE A 98 -0.62 -2.22 26.00
CA ILE A 98 0.26 -1.34 25.21
C ILE A 98 -0.44 0.01 25.06
N ASP A 99 0.20 1.06 25.56
CA ASP A 99 -0.32 2.42 25.51
C ASP A 99 0.12 3.13 24.22
N PHE A 100 -0.71 4.04 23.71
CA PHE A 100 -0.38 4.82 22.52
C PHE A 100 0.41 6.08 22.92
N HIS A 101 1.62 6.22 22.41
CA HIS A 101 2.46 7.40 22.66
C HIS A 101 2.18 8.49 21.62
N ASP A 102 2.93 8.49 20.51
CA ASP A 102 2.98 9.57 19.53
C ASP A 102 2.71 9.01 18.13
N PHE A 103 2.29 9.86 17.19
CA PHE A 103 2.08 9.44 15.80
C PHE A 103 2.40 10.56 14.83
N LYS A 104 3.19 10.21 13.80
CA LYS A 104 3.46 11.09 12.66
C LYS A 104 2.91 10.47 11.38
N SER A 105 2.20 11.27 10.60
CA SER A 105 1.85 10.92 9.23
C SER A 105 3.13 10.80 8.38
N HIS A 106 3.04 10.10 7.25
CA HIS A 106 4.18 10.03 6.33
C HIS A 106 4.60 11.41 5.80
N ALA A 107 3.65 12.34 5.63
CA ALA A 107 3.94 13.70 5.17
C ALA A 107 4.57 14.58 6.25
N ASP A 108 4.21 14.41 7.51
CA ASP A 108 4.86 15.08 8.65
C ASP A 108 6.28 14.53 8.90
N LEU A 109 6.57 13.32 8.43
CA LEU A 109 7.92 12.77 8.26
C LEU A 109 8.57 13.19 6.93
N GLY A 110 8.03 14.22 6.28
CA GLY A 110 8.54 14.83 5.05
C GLY A 110 8.19 14.09 3.75
N GLY A 111 7.51 12.95 3.79
CA GLY A 111 7.15 12.11 2.64
C GLY A 111 5.69 12.28 2.20
N PRO A 112 5.37 13.07 1.15
CA PRO A 112 3.99 13.40 0.78
C PRO A 112 3.14 12.24 0.24
N LEU A 113 3.69 11.04 0.07
CA LEU A 113 2.96 9.83 -0.29
C LEU A 113 2.91 8.88 0.91
N ALA A 114 1.71 8.43 1.29
CA ALA A 114 1.53 7.43 2.34
C ALA A 114 1.80 6.01 1.82
N GLN A 115 3.08 5.68 1.74
CA GLN A 115 3.58 4.38 1.29
C GLN A 115 4.74 3.99 2.21
N GLY A 116 4.42 3.50 3.42
CA GLY A 116 5.42 3.09 4.42
C GLY A 116 5.87 1.63 4.28
N SER A 117 7.13 1.36 4.63
CA SER A 117 7.76 0.03 4.53
C SER A 117 8.54 -0.36 5.81
N SER A 118 9.71 -0.99 5.69
CA SER A 118 10.64 -1.23 6.80
C SER A 118 10.91 -0.01 7.67
N SER A 119 11.27 -0.25 8.92
CA SER A 119 11.81 0.76 9.83
C SER A 119 12.87 0.14 10.73
N TRP A 120 13.92 0.88 11.05
CA TRP A 120 15.00 0.37 11.90
C TRP A 120 15.70 1.46 12.69
N GLY A 121 15.93 1.18 13.97
CA GLY A 121 16.48 2.12 14.94
C GLY A 121 17.95 1.93 15.30
N TRP A 122 18.51 2.97 15.90
CA TRP A 122 19.85 3.03 16.48
C TRP A 122 19.80 3.84 17.77
N THR A 123 20.47 3.37 18.82
CA THR A 123 20.68 4.14 20.05
C THR A 123 22.13 4.63 20.09
N SER A 124 22.33 5.94 20.24
CA SER A 124 23.65 6.55 20.32
C SER A 124 24.37 6.27 21.65
N ASP A 125 25.66 6.62 21.69
CA ASP A 125 26.54 6.41 22.85
C ASP A 125 26.08 7.21 24.08
N ASP A 126 25.44 8.38 23.89
CA ASP A 126 24.81 9.21 24.92
C ASP A 126 23.35 8.80 25.26
N GLY A 127 22.84 7.74 24.63
CA GLY A 127 21.54 7.15 24.94
C GLY A 127 20.32 7.82 24.28
N ARG A 128 20.51 8.65 23.25
CA ARG A 128 19.43 9.14 22.37
C ARG A 128 19.03 8.03 21.39
N GLU A 129 17.76 8.01 21.02
CA GLU A 129 17.17 6.93 20.23
C GLU A 129 16.68 7.46 18.89
N PHE A 130 17.18 6.91 17.79
CA PHE A 130 16.89 7.36 16.43
C PHE A 130 16.29 6.24 15.60
N VAL A 131 15.52 6.59 14.59
CA VAL A 131 14.94 5.65 13.64
C VAL A 131 15.03 6.14 12.20
N ALA A 132 15.34 5.20 11.31
CA ALA A 132 15.14 5.32 9.88
C ALA A 132 13.80 4.67 9.51
N ILE A 133 12.96 5.39 8.78
CA ILE A 133 11.59 5.00 8.42
C ILE A 133 11.52 4.94 6.89
N GLY A 134 11.30 3.76 6.35
CA GLY A 134 11.16 3.51 4.92
C GLY A 134 9.85 4.08 4.38
N GLN A 135 9.97 4.80 3.26
CA GLN A 135 8.86 5.40 2.53
C GLN A 135 9.07 5.21 1.01
N GLY A 136 7.97 5.29 0.25
CA GLY A 136 7.99 5.20 -1.22
C GLY A 136 9.04 6.09 -1.88
N GLN A 137 9.19 7.33 -1.38
CA GLN A 137 10.10 8.35 -1.90
C GLN A 137 11.44 8.45 -1.14
N GLY A 138 11.82 7.46 -0.33
CA GLY A 138 13.12 7.44 0.35
C GLY A 138 13.04 7.03 1.81
N THR A 139 13.88 7.61 2.67
CA THR A 139 13.96 7.27 4.09
C THR A 139 13.83 8.53 4.93
N ALA A 140 12.83 8.58 5.81
CA ALA A 140 12.74 9.61 6.83
C ALA A 140 13.57 9.23 8.06
N PHE A 141 14.06 10.23 8.79
CA PHE A 141 14.80 10.06 10.03
C PHE A 141 14.11 10.84 11.15
N ALA A 142 13.98 10.19 12.30
CA ALA A 142 13.40 10.78 13.50
C ALA A 142 14.14 10.37 14.76
N GLU A 143 14.02 11.16 15.82
CA GLU A 143 14.42 10.81 17.19
C GLU A 143 13.17 10.40 17.99
N VAL A 144 13.27 9.31 18.74
CA VAL A 144 12.31 8.92 19.78
C VAL A 144 12.79 9.56 21.08
N SER A 145 12.05 10.55 21.56
CA SER A 145 12.39 11.24 22.81
C SER A 145 12.16 10.35 24.03
N LYS A 146 12.70 10.75 25.19
CA LYS A 146 12.50 10.02 26.47
C LYS A 146 11.04 9.94 26.90
N GLU A 147 10.21 10.87 26.42
CA GLU A 147 8.77 10.94 26.64
C GLU A 147 7.96 10.12 25.61
N GLY A 148 8.63 9.52 24.62
CA GLY A 148 8.04 8.73 23.54
C GLY A 148 7.55 9.55 22.34
N LYS A 149 7.97 10.82 22.20
CA LYS A 149 7.65 11.65 21.03
C LYS A 149 8.47 11.21 19.82
N LEU A 150 7.86 11.19 18.63
CA LEU A 150 8.55 10.94 17.37
C LEU A 150 8.89 12.28 16.71
N ILE A 151 10.14 12.71 16.86
CA ILE A 151 10.65 14.02 16.45
C ILE A 151 11.31 13.90 15.07
N TYR A 152 10.69 14.43 14.02
CA TYR A 152 11.26 14.43 12.67
C TYR A 152 12.55 15.27 12.61
N LEU A 153 13.60 14.69 12.03
CA LEU A 153 14.92 15.33 11.88
C LEU A 153 15.29 15.57 10.41
N GLY A 154 14.74 14.83 9.47
CA GLY A 154 15.11 14.99 8.06
C GLY A 154 14.88 13.74 7.23
N ARG A 155 15.28 13.78 5.97
CA ARG A 155 15.09 12.65 5.04
C ARG A 155 16.22 12.49 4.04
N LEU A 156 16.46 11.25 3.66
CA LEU A 156 17.24 10.86 2.50
C LEU A 156 16.27 10.58 1.33
N PRO A 157 16.30 11.34 0.22
CA PRO A 157 15.49 11.06 -0.96
C PRO A 157 15.79 9.70 -1.58
N GLN A 158 14.85 9.17 -2.37
CA GLN A 158 15.05 7.95 -3.16
C GLN A 158 16.32 8.06 -4.03
N TYR A 159 17.08 6.97 -4.15
CA TYR A 159 18.33 6.98 -4.91
C TYR A 159 18.12 7.10 -6.43
N SER A 160 17.11 6.38 -6.96
CA SER A 160 16.84 6.27 -8.39
C SER A 160 15.38 6.58 -8.73
N THR A 161 14.45 5.72 -8.34
CA THR A 161 13.01 5.87 -8.53
C THR A 161 12.27 5.67 -7.21
N THR A 162 11.02 6.14 -7.15
CA THR A 162 10.09 5.77 -6.08
C THR A 162 9.91 4.24 -6.06
N SER A 163 9.86 3.63 -4.88
CA SER A 163 9.44 2.24 -4.69
C SER A 163 8.92 2.05 -3.27
N GLN A 164 7.75 1.40 -3.16
CA GLN A 164 7.10 1.09 -1.89
C GLN A 164 7.86 0.00 -1.09
N TRP A 165 8.70 -0.80 -1.77
CA TRP A 165 9.59 -1.75 -1.12
C TRP A 165 10.95 -1.12 -0.85
N ARG A 166 11.20 -0.87 0.44
CA ARG A 166 12.47 -0.35 0.97
C ARG A 166 12.74 -0.99 2.32
N GLU A 167 13.81 -1.77 2.39
CA GLU A 167 14.21 -2.55 3.56
C GLU A 167 15.47 -1.97 4.20
N ILE A 168 15.46 -1.93 5.54
CA ILE A 168 16.45 -1.19 6.33
C ILE A 168 16.92 -2.07 7.49
N ARG A 169 18.24 -2.12 7.71
CA ARG A 169 18.84 -2.71 8.93
C ARG A 169 19.99 -1.84 9.44
N SER A 170 20.21 -1.84 10.75
CA SER A 170 21.38 -1.21 11.36
C SER A 170 22.64 -2.05 11.15
N TYR A 171 23.77 -1.36 10.95
CA TYR A 171 25.10 -1.89 11.19
C TYR A 171 25.87 -0.86 12.02
N LYS A 172 26.04 -1.12 13.32
CA LYS A 172 26.59 -0.17 14.29
C LYS A 172 25.78 1.13 14.29
N ASN A 173 26.39 2.26 13.90
CA ASN A 173 25.74 3.56 13.72
C ASN A 173 25.26 3.83 12.28
N TYR A 174 25.39 2.87 11.36
CA TYR A 174 24.95 3.01 9.98
C TYR A 174 23.58 2.38 9.76
N MET A 175 22.81 2.93 8.82
CA MET A 175 21.63 2.28 8.24
C MET A 175 21.98 1.79 6.84
N VAL A 176 21.82 0.50 6.62
CA VAL A 176 21.99 -0.17 5.33
C VAL A 176 20.60 -0.29 4.69
N ILE A 177 20.39 0.37 3.56
CA ILE A 177 19.07 0.62 2.96
C ILE A 177 19.05 0.02 1.55
N GLY A 178 18.25 -1.04 1.37
CA GLY A 178 17.93 -1.65 0.09
C GLY A 178 16.56 -1.21 -0.43
N SER A 179 16.28 -1.46 -1.70
CA SER A 179 14.97 -1.22 -2.30
C SER A 179 14.85 -2.00 -3.61
N GLU A 180 13.63 -2.36 -3.97
CA GLU A 180 13.36 -2.98 -5.28
C GLU A 180 13.46 -2.00 -6.46
N ALA A 181 13.58 -0.70 -6.19
CA ALA A 181 13.75 0.32 -7.22
C ALA A 181 14.93 0.00 -8.17
N ALA A 182 14.67 0.06 -9.48
CA ALA A 182 15.71 -0.17 -10.48
C ALA A 182 16.86 0.86 -10.33
N ARG A 183 18.10 0.40 -10.42
CA ARG A 183 19.34 1.18 -10.25
C ARG A 183 19.52 1.80 -8.85
N HIS A 184 18.82 1.29 -7.83
CA HIS A 184 18.92 1.79 -6.45
C HIS A 184 20.27 1.46 -5.79
N GLY A 185 20.77 0.24 -5.98
CA GLY A 185 21.90 -0.31 -5.21
C GLY A 185 21.54 -0.44 -3.72
N VAL A 186 22.54 -0.28 -2.85
CA VAL A 186 22.35 -0.20 -1.39
C VAL A 186 22.97 1.11 -0.90
N GLN A 187 22.15 1.93 -0.24
CA GLN A 187 22.60 3.17 0.40
C GLN A 187 23.09 2.84 1.82
N ILE A 188 24.19 3.45 2.26
CA ILE A 188 24.71 3.31 3.62
C ILE A 188 24.78 4.71 4.24
N PHE A 189 23.90 4.99 5.19
CA PHE A 189 23.77 6.31 5.83
C PHE A 189 24.33 6.28 7.26
N ASP A 190 25.13 7.28 7.64
CA ASP A 190 25.64 7.41 9.01
C ASP A 190 24.66 8.18 9.90
N MET A 191 24.04 7.49 10.86
CA MET A 191 23.07 8.08 11.79
C MET A 191 23.71 9.12 12.73
N LYS A 192 25.05 9.16 12.91
CA LYS A 192 25.72 10.21 13.69
C LYS A 192 25.51 11.60 13.09
N LYS A 193 25.19 11.71 11.80
CA LYS A 193 24.77 12.96 11.15
C LYS A 193 23.53 13.59 11.79
N LEU A 194 22.66 12.78 12.42
CA LEU A 194 21.42 13.24 13.07
C LEU A 194 21.68 13.91 14.44
N LEU A 195 22.80 13.61 15.09
CA LEU A 195 23.09 14.07 16.46
C LEU A 195 23.09 15.60 16.61
N THR A 196 23.48 16.31 15.55
CA THR A 196 23.61 17.78 15.50
C THR A 196 22.49 18.47 14.73
N VAL A 197 21.47 17.74 14.29
CA VAL A 197 20.33 18.31 13.56
C VAL A 197 19.40 19.05 14.53
N ASP A 198 19.00 20.26 14.14
CA ASP A 198 17.97 21.04 14.82
C ASP A 198 16.58 20.59 14.32
N PRO A 199 15.71 20.02 15.19
CA PRO A 199 14.37 19.58 14.78
C PRO A 199 13.48 20.70 14.24
N ALA A 200 13.75 21.97 14.57
CA ALA A 200 13.04 23.10 14.00
C ALA A 200 13.43 23.39 12.54
N ARG A 201 14.52 22.78 12.04
CA ARG A 201 15.05 22.91 10.67
C ARG A 201 15.50 21.53 10.13
N PRO A 202 14.55 20.62 9.83
CA PRO A 202 14.87 19.28 9.34
C PRO A 202 15.70 19.29 8.06
N VAL A 203 16.58 18.29 7.90
CA VAL A 203 17.58 18.24 6.81
C VAL A 203 17.17 17.29 5.69
N THR A 204 17.18 17.77 4.45
CA THR A 204 17.18 16.89 3.26
C THR A 204 18.61 16.49 2.92
N PHE A 205 18.98 15.24 3.19
CA PHE A 205 20.31 14.68 2.94
C PHE A 205 20.54 14.40 1.45
N SER A 206 21.79 14.39 1.01
CA SER A 206 22.15 14.21 -0.40
C SER A 206 22.71 12.82 -0.71
N ASN A 207 22.12 12.14 -1.70
CA ASN A 207 22.60 10.86 -2.23
C ASN A 207 24.04 10.91 -2.79
N SER A 208 24.63 12.09 -3.03
CA SER A 208 26.01 12.24 -3.51
C SER A 208 27.02 12.70 -2.44
N ARG A 209 26.58 13.02 -1.22
CA ARG A 209 27.45 13.55 -0.15
C ARG A 209 27.27 12.91 1.22
N ASP A 210 26.07 12.39 1.50
CA ASP A 210 25.65 11.98 2.84
C ASP A 210 25.52 10.46 3.02
N ILE A 211 25.78 9.70 1.96
CA ILE A 211 25.79 8.24 1.98
C ILE A 211 27.08 7.69 1.37
N PHE A 212 27.40 6.46 1.75
CA PHE A 212 28.19 5.56 0.91
C PHE A 212 27.24 4.67 0.11
N HIS A 213 27.72 4.05 -0.97
CA HIS A 213 26.86 3.33 -1.91
C HIS A 213 27.51 2.05 -2.41
N PHE A 214 26.73 0.98 -2.46
CA PHE A 214 27.08 -0.26 -3.14
C PHE A 214 26.20 -0.43 -4.38
N ASN A 215 26.81 -0.52 -5.55
CA ASN A 215 26.13 -0.61 -6.85
C ASN A 215 26.28 -1.99 -7.53
N GLY A 216 26.83 -2.99 -6.84
CA GLY A 216 27.12 -4.32 -7.42
C GLY A 216 25.94 -5.29 -7.50
N LEU A 217 24.70 -4.82 -7.28
CA LEU A 217 23.50 -5.66 -7.38
C LEU A 217 23.02 -5.84 -8.83
N PRO A 218 22.49 -7.03 -9.19
CA PRO A 218 21.64 -7.21 -10.38
C PRO A 218 20.60 -6.10 -10.50
N GLN A 219 20.59 -5.41 -11.65
CA GLN A 219 19.77 -4.22 -11.95
C GLN A 219 19.79 -3.09 -10.89
N GLY A 220 20.66 -3.15 -9.88
CA GLY A 220 20.59 -2.28 -8.70
C GLY A 220 19.38 -2.52 -7.80
N SER A 221 18.74 -3.69 -7.80
CA SER A 221 17.51 -3.98 -7.06
C SER A 221 17.71 -5.10 -6.04
N THR A 222 17.05 -5.02 -4.89
CA THR A 222 17.02 -6.06 -3.84
C THR A 222 15.68 -6.03 -3.12
N HIS A 223 15.10 -7.21 -2.83
CA HIS A 223 13.85 -7.28 -2.07
C HIS A 223 14.08 -6.81 -0.63
N ASN A 224 15.08 -7.42 0.01
CA ASN A 224 15.38 -7.20 1.42
C ASN A 224 16.90 -7.04 1.66
N ILE A 225 17.28 -6.54 2.83
CA ILE A 225 18.65 -6.37 3.31
C ILE A 225 18.73 -6.93 4.72
N VAL A 226 19.73 -7.76 4.98
CA VAL A 226 19.98 -8.36 6.28
C VAL A 226 21.43 -8.12 6.70
N VAL A 227 21.74 -8.06 8.00
CA VAL A 227 23.07 -7.68 8.52
C VAL A 227 23.55 -8.69 9.55
N ASN A 228 24.78 -9.17 9.38
CA ASN A 228 25.56 -9.83 10.43
C ASN A 228 26.59 -8.81 10.94
N GLU A 229 26.26 -8.13 12.06
CA GLU A 229 27.11 -7.07 12.61
C GLU A 229 28.42 -7.62 13.19
N GLU A 230 28.39 -8.82 13.78
CA GLU A 230 29.55 -9.49 14.36
C GLU A 230 30.62 -9.77 13.29
N SER A 231 30.20 -10.38 12.17
CA SER A 231 31.07 -10.68 11.02
C SER A 231 31.24 -9.52 10.05
N GLN A 232 30.64 -8.36 10.33
CA GLN A 232 30.80 -7.11 9.59
C GLN A 232 30.40 -7.17 8.10
N TYR A 233 29.25 -7.78 7.79
CA TYR A 233 28.70 -7.79 6.44
C TYR A 233 27.18 -7.59 6.41
N ALA A 234 26.68 -7.10 5.27
CA ALA A 234 25.27 -7.17 4.90
C ALA A 234 25.06 -8.23 3.81
N VAL A 235 23.81 -8.64 3.62
CA VAL A 235 23.37 -9.51 2.54
C VAL A 235 22.16 -8.87 1.87
N ALA A 236 22.23 -8.72 0.56
CA ALA A 236 21.08 -8.40 -0.28
C ALA A 236 20.45 -9.72 -0.74
N VAL A 237 19.12 -9.81 -0.61
CA VAL A 237 18.34 -11.01 -0.94
C VAL A 237 17.17 -10.65 -1.85
N GLY A 238 16.77 -11.59 -2.70
CA GLY A 238 15.73 -11.38 -3.70
C GLY A 238 16.12 -10.44 -4.85
N ALA A 239 17.43 -10.24 -5.06
CA ALA A 239 17.95 -9.30 -6.06
C ALA A 239 17.65 -9.73 -7.51
N VAL A 240 16.78 -8.97 -8.19
CA VAL A 240 16.28 -9.31 -9.54
C VAL A 240 17.24 -8.91 -10.67
N PRO A 241 17.32 -9.70 -11.77
CA PRO A 241 16.49 -10.85 -12.09
C PRO A 241 17.04 -12.19 -11.58
N ARG A 242 16.13 -13.14 -11.35
CA ARG A 242 16.39 -14.51 -10.87
C ARG A 242 17.28 -15.36 -11.80
N ASN A 243 17.55 -14.92 -13.03
CA ASN A 243 18.39 -15.61 -14.01
C ASN A 243 19.85 -15.09 -14.07
N THR A 244 20.29 -14.29 -13.09
CA THR A 244 21.71 -13.91 -12.93
C THR A 244 22.53 -14.98 -12.19
N GLY A 245 23.86 -14.85 -12.17
CA GLY A 245 24.75 -15.84 -11.52
C GLY A 245 24.47 -16.08 -10.02
N CYS A 246 23.91 -15.08 -9.32
CA CYS A 246 23.50 -15.21 -7.92
C CYS A 246 22.07 -15.74 -7.73
N ARG A 247 21.30 -15.96 -8.82
CA ARG A 247 19.91 -16.46 -8.85
C ARG A 247 18.91 -15.77 -7.89
N ALA A 248 19.12 -14.48 -7.58
CA ALA A 248 18.38 -13.74 -6.55
C ALA A 248 18.48 -14.32 -5.11
N GLY A 249 19.50 -15.14 -4.85
CA GLY A 249 19.82 -15.63 -3.51
C GLY A 249 20.63 -14.62 -2.70
N LEU A 250 21.51 -15.12 -1.82
CA LEU A 250 22.30 -14.30 -0.88
C LEU A 250 23.44 -13.58 -1.61
N ILE A 251 23.39 -12.26 -1.80
CA ILE A 251 24.51 -11.45 -2.30
C ILE A 251 25.20 -10.76 -1.13
N PHE A 252 26.44 -11.14 -0.83
CA PHE A 252 27.18 -10.59 0.31
C PHE A 252 27.76 -9.22 0.01
N ILE A 253 27.85 -8.36 1.03
CA ILE A 253 28.40 -7.00 0.99
C ILE A 253 29.30 -6.81 2.21
N ASP A 254 30.62 -6.72 2.02
CA ASP A 254 31.58 -6.45 3.09
C ASP A 254 31.41 -5.01 3.62
N LEU A 255 31.27 -4.88 4.94
CA LEU A 255 31.08 -3.61 5.67
C LEU A 255 32.19 -3.35 6.69
N LYS A 256 33.40 -3.91 6.50
CA LYS A 256 34.56 -3.58 7.33
C LYS A 256 34.99 -2.13 7.16
N ASP A 257 34.98 -1.64 5.92
CA ASP A 257 35.04 -0.21 5.56
C ASP A 257 33.72 0.18 4.86
N PRO A 258 32.70 0.67 5.59
CA PRO A 258 31.44 1.11 5.00
C PRO A 258 31.56 2.22 3.95
N SER A 259 32.71 2.91 3.87
CA SER A 259 32.97 3.89 2.81
C SER A 259 33.30 3.27 1.46
N LYS A 260 33.64 1.97 1.43
CA LYS A 260 34.04 1.19 0.25
C LYS A 260 33.43 -0.21 0.29
N PRO A 261 32.09 -0.33 0.29
CA PRO A 261 31.44 -1.63 0.30
C PRO A 261 31.78 -2.42 -0.96
N THR A 262 32.08 -3.70 -0.81
CA THR A 262 32.42 -4.60 -1.93
C THR A 262 31.69 -5.93 -1.77
N SER A 263 31.49 -6.68 -2.84
CA SER A 263 30.88 -8.02 -2.75
C SER A 263 31.97 -9.10 -2.75
N PRO A 264 32.11 -9.91 -1.68
CA PRO A 264 33.03 -11.04 -1.66
C PRO A 264 32.47 -12.29 -2.34
N GLY A 265 31.21 -12.29 -2.81
CA GLY A 265 30.58 -13.44 -3.47
C GLY A 265 29.07 -13.51 -3.23
N CYS A 266 28.45 -14.64 -3.57
CA CYS A 266 27.03 -14.89 -3.34
C CYS A 266 26.70 -16.39 -3.21
N ALA A 267 25.60 -16.72 -2.52
CA ALA A 267 25.04 -18.06 -2.44
C ALA A 267 23.80 -18.19 -3.33
N SER A 268 23.94 -18.91 -4.44
CA SER A 268 22.88 -19.11 -5.46
C SER A 268 22.26 -20.52 -5.45
N GLY A 269 22.63 -21.36 -4.48
CA GLY A 269 22.28 -22.78 -4.47
C GLY A 269 20.77 -23.04 -4.55
N ASP A 270 19.99 -22.30 -3.77
CA ASP A 270 18.54 -22.49 -3.67
C ASP A 270 17.73 -21.61 -4.63
N GLY A 271 18.38 -20.64 -5.28
CA GLY A 271 17.68 -19.61 -6.04
C GLY A 271 17.27 -18.45 -5.15
N TYR A 272 16.01 -18.01 -5.27
CA TYR A 272 15.50 -16.81 -4.61
C TYR A 272 15.43 -16.98 -3.09
N VAL A 273 15.91 -15.96 -2.37
CA VAL A 273 15.76 -15.84 -0.92
C VAL A 273 14.91 -14.59 -0.66
N HIS A 274 13.82 -14.73 0.09
CA HIS A 274 12.90 -13.62 0.37
C HIS A 274 13.40 -12.76 1.53
N ASP A 275 13.69 -13.41 2.66
CA ASP A 275 14.37 -12.85 3.83
C ASP A 275 15.38 -13.86 4.40
N ALA A 276 16.29 -13.41 5.26
CA ALA A 276 17.21 -14.29 5.97
C ALA A 276 17.65 -13.73 7.34
N GLN A 277 18.01 -14.62 8.26
CA GLN A 277 18.76 -14.25 9.45
C GLN A 277 20.18 -14.82 9.39
N CYS A 278 21.19 -13.95 9.27
CA CYS A 278 22.59 -14.34 9.19
C CYS A 278 23.35 -14.02 10.48
N ILE A 279 23.83 -15.04 11.20
CA ILE A 279 24.51 -14.94 12.50
C ILE A 279 25.60 -16.02 12.67
N VAL A 280 26.55 -15.79 13.59
CA VAL A 280 27.53 -16.81 13.98
C VAL A 280 26.85 -17.87 14.86
N TYR A 281 26.95 -19.14 14.48
CA TYR A 281 26.25 -20.24 15.15
C TYR A 281 26.86 -20.63 16.50
N ARG A 282 25.99 -20.73 17.50
CA ARG A 282 26.31 -21.05 18.91
C ARG A 282 25.34 -22.09 19.52
N GLY A 283 24.58 -22.79 18.69
CA GLY A 283 23.59 -23.77 19.13
C GLY A 283 24.18 -25.17 19.43
N PRO A 284 23.32 -26.15 19.73
CA PRO A 284 23.74 -27.49 20.17
C PRO A 284 24.40 -28.35 19.08
N HIS A 285 24.26 -28.02 17.78
CA HIS A 285 24.93 -28.77 16.71
C HIS A 285 26.43 -28.42 16.65
N SER A 286 27.21 -29.00 17.56
CA SER A 286 28.63 -28.68 17.79
C SER A 286 29.53 -28.69 16.55
N LYS A 287 29.18 -29.45 15.51
CA LYS A 287 29.81 -29.46 14.17
C LYS A 287 29.92 -28.05 13.54
N TYR A 288 28.94 -27.18 13.80
CA TYR A 288 28.82 -25.85 13.19
C TYR A 288 29.14 -24.72 14.18
N ASN A 289 29.67 -25.01 15.36
CA ASN A 289 29.95 -23.97 16.36
C ASN A 289 31.03 -22.99 15.87
N GLY A 290 30.68 -21.70 15.78
CA GLY A 290 31.52 -20.65 15.18
C GLY A 290 31.42 -20.52 13.65
N THR A 291 30.65 -21.37 12.98
CA THR A 291 30.30 -21.23 11.56
C THR A 291 29.36 -20.04 11.37
N GLU A 292 29.49 -19.30 10.27
CA GLU A 292 28.51 -18.26 9.91
C GLU A 292 27.34 -18.92 9.19
N ILE A 293 26.15 -18.84 9.79
CA ILE A 293 24.93 -19.44 9.28
C ILE A 293 23.97 -18.36 8.82
N CYS A 294 23.39 -18.54 7.64
CA CYS A 294 22.17 -17.85 7.25
C CYS A 294 21.00 -18.83 7.30
N TYR A 295 19.94 -18.46 8.01
CA TYR A 295 18.61 -19.08 7.93
C TYR A 295 17.83 -18.31 6.87
N GLY A 296 17.65 -18.87 5.67
CA GLY A 296 16.89 -18.27 4.58
C GLY A 296 15.44 -18.74 4.57
N TYR A 297 14.55 -17.82 4.24
CA TYR A 297 13.12 -18.02 4.12
C TYR A 297 12.76 -17.80 2.64
N ASN A 298 12.46 -18.90 1.93
CA ASN A 298 12.65 -18.98 0.48
C ASN A 298 11.35 -19.31 -0.27
N GLU A 299 10.23 -18.68 0.08
CA GLU A 299 8.89 -18.85 -0.52
C GLU A 299 8.24 -20.24 -0.34
N ASP A 300 9.01 -21.33 -0.32
CA ASP A 300 8.54 -22.71 -0.16
C ASP A 300 9.26 -23.51 0.95
N THR A 301 10.38 -22.98 1.47
CA THR A 301 11.33 -23.71 2.30
C THR A 301 12.03 -22.81 3.34
N LEU A 302 12.35 -23.44 4.48
CA LEU A 302 13.42 -23.02 5.38
C LEU A 302 14.73 -23.64 4.87
N THR A 303 15.70 -22.80 4.51
CA THR A 303 17.00 -23.25 3.99
C THR A 303 18.13 -22.72 4.85
N ILE A 304 18.96 -23.63 5.36
CA ILE A 304 20.05 -23.32 6.27
C ILE A 304 21.36 -23.39 5.49
N TYR A 305 22.11 -22.28 5.46
CA TYR A 305 23.36 -22.15 4.71
C TYR A 305 24.56 -22.03 5.64
N ASP A 306 25.66 -22.74 5.35
CA ASP A 306 27.01 -22.33 5.75
C ASP A 306 27.49 -21.27 4.77
N VAL A 307 27.66 -20.04 5.25
CA VAL A 307 28.13 -18.91 4.47
C VAL A 307 29.53 -18.44 4.89
N THR A 308 30.24 -19.20 5.72
CA THR A 308 31.53 -18.80 6.32
C THR A 308 32.52 -18.34 5.24
N ASP A 309 32.73 -19.16 4.21
CA ASP A 309 33.36 -18.73 2.97
C ASP A 309 32.31 -18.19 1.99
N LYS A 310 32.35 -16.87 1.76
CA LYS A 310 31.44 -16.13 0.87
C LYS A 310 31.60 -16.52 -0.61
N THR A 311 32.69 -17.20 -0.97
CA THR A 311 32.96 -17.69 -2.33
C THR A 311 32.57 -19.16 -2.53
N THR A 312 32.46 -19.96 -1.46
CA THR A 312 32.15 -21.40 -1.52
C THR A 312 31.07 -21.85 -0.52
N THR A 313 30.00 -21.07 -0.44
CA THR A 313 28.84 -21.32 0.44
C THR A 313 28.17 -22.67 0.18
N LYS A 314 27.58 -23.28 1.23
CA LYS A 314 26.92 -24.59 1.14
C LYS A 314 25.54 -24.56 1.77
N ILE A 315 24.58 -25.24 1.17
CA ILE A 315 23.31 -25.56 1.83
C ILE A 315 23.57 -26.75 2.78
N ILE A 316 23.18 -26.59 4.04
CA ILE A 316 23.22 -27.62 5.08
C ILE A 316 21.91 -28.42 5.04
N SER A 317 20.77 -27.74 4.98
CA SER A 317 19.45 -28.33 4.81
C SER A 317 18.54 -27.42 4.00
N ARG A 318 17.58 -28.03 3.30
CA ARG A 318 16.43 -27.37 2.65
C ARG A 318 15.19 -28.15 3.06
N THR A 319 14.20 -27.49 3.66
CA THR A 319 13.07 -28.20 4.30
C THR A 319 11.78 -27.39 4.17
N SER A 320 10.72 -28.04 3.68
CA SER A 320 9.38 -27.47 3.56
C SER A 320 8.49 -27.96 4.72
N TYR A 321 7.21 -27.59 4.75
CA TYR A 321 6.30 -27.92 5.85
C TYR A 321 4.83 -27.96 5.43
N GLU A 322 3.99 -28.59 6.26
CA GLU A 322 2.53 -28.54 6.11
C GLU A 322 2.01 -27.10 6.38
N GLY A 323 1.74 -26.38 5.29
CA GLY A 323 1.30 -24.98 5.31
C GLY A 323 1.84 -24.25 4.10
N ALA A 324 3.15 -24.38 3.88
CA ALA A 324 3.98 -23.73 2.87
C ALA A 324 3.22 -23.16 1.64
N ALA A 325 2.94 -21.86 1.70
CA ALA A 325 2.39 -21.08 0.60
C ALA A 325 3.39 -20.03 0.12
N TYR A 326 3.90 -19.22 1.04
CA TYR A 326 4.91 -18.20 0.86
C TYR A 326 5.77 -18.04 2.13
N THR A 327 6.73 -18.96 2.35
CA THR A 327 7.67 -18.90 3.48
C THR A 327 8.42 -17.57 3.49
N HIS A 328 8.15 -16.73 4.48
CA HIS A 328 8.38 -15.29 4.38
C HIS A 328 9.54 -14.81 5.27
N GLN A 329 9.40 -14.92 6.60
CA GLN A 329 10.44 -14.57 7.57
C GLN A 329 10.48 -15.58 8.72
N GLY A 330 11.58 -15.55 9.47
CA GLY A 330 11.70 -16.23 10.75
C GLY A 330 12.86 -15.66 11.56
N TRP A 331 12.98 -16.10 12.81
CA TRP A 331 13.96 -15.56 13.75
C TRP A 331 14.31 -16.57 14.85
N VAL A 332 15.61 -16.73 15.16
CA VAL A 332 16.06 -17.58 16.28
C VAL A 332 15.60 -17.03 17.62
N LEU A 333 15.26 -17.92 18.55
CA LEU A 333 14.82 -17.55 19.90
C LEU A 333 15.96 -16.95 20.75
N ASP A 334 17.17 -17.48 20.61
CA ASP A 334 18.37 -16.99 21.29
C ASP A 334 19.57 -17.05 20.32
N PRO A 335 20.18 -15.92 19.93
CA PRO A 335 21.36 -15.91 19.08
C PRO A 335 22.61 -16.52 19.77
N ASN A 336 22.60 -16.69 21.10
CA ASN A 336 23.67 -17.35 21.85
C ASN A 336 23.40 -18.84 22.08
N TRP A 337 22.18 -19.31 21.82
CA TRP A 337 21.81 -20.73 21.92
C TRP A 337 20.75 -21.09 20.86
N GLN A 338 21.24 -21.27 19.63
CA GLN A 338 20.42 -21.45 18.42
C GLN A 338 19.85 -22.87 18.33
N GLN A 339 18.93 -23.18 19.26
CA GLN A 339 18.19 -24.43 19.34
C GLN A 339 16.82 -24.36 18.65
N PHE A 340 16.16 -23.20 18.72
CA PHE A 340 14.82 -23.00 18.16
C PHE A 340 14.75 -21.71 17.34
N LEU A 341 13.92 -21.72 16.30
CA LEU A 341 13.44 -20.51 15.62
C LEU A 341 11.91 -20.52 15.47
N ILE A 342 11.34 -19.34 15.28
CA ILE A 342 9.97 -19.15 14.80
C ILE A 342 9.97 -18.70 13.34
N LEU A 343 8.88 -18.98 12.62
CA LEU A 343 8.73 -18.74 11.19
C LEU A 343 7.27 -18.35 10.85
N ASP A 344 7.08 -17.50 9.84
CA ASP A 344 5.79 -17.04 9.29
C ASP A 344 5.64 -17.37 7.79
N ASP A 345 4.42 -17.29 7.27
CA ASP A 345 4.07 -17.64 5.89
C ASP A 345 3.00 -16.69 5.34
N GLU A 346 3.43 -15.67 4.60
CA GLU A 346 2.64 -14.47 4.22
C GLU A 346 1.48 -14.73 3.25
N TYR A 347 1.10 -16.00 3.03
CA TYR A 347 0.05 -16.38 2.08
C TYR A 347 -0.74 -17.64 2.45
N ASP A 348 -0.44 -18.31 3.57
CA ASP A 348 -1.11 -19.57 3.92
C ASP A 348 -2.55 -19.37 4.43
N GLU A 349 -2.89 -18.21 5.02
CA GLU A 349 -4.26 -17.85 5.37
C GLU A 349 -5.11 -17.60 4.11
N VAL A 350 -4.49 -17.00 3.09
CA VAL A 350 -5.15 -16.62 1.82
C VAL A 350 -5.41 -17.84 0.94
N GLU A 351 -4.40 -18.72 0.76
CA GLU A 351 -4.55 -20.01 0.06
C GLU A 351 -5.23 -21.09 0.92
N ARG A 352 -5.57 -20.75 2.17
CA ARG A 352 -6.23 -21.60 3.17
C ARG A 352 -5.53 -22.94 3.40
N ARG A 353 -4.22 -22.91 3.68
CA ARG A 353 -3.39 -24.10 3.86
C ARG A 353 -3.12 -24.41 5.33
N GLY A 354 -2.68 -25.65 5.57
CA GLY A 354 -2.16 -26.11 6.86
C GLY A 354 -3.04 -25.76 8.06
N PRO A 355 -2.43 -25.34 9.19
CA PRO A 355 -3.14 -24.82 10.34
C PRO A 355 -3.86 -23.48 10.10
N ALA A 356 -3.44 -22.68 9.12
CA ALA A 356 -3.91 -21.32 8.83
C ALA A 356 -5.24 -21.24 8.05
N LYS A 357 -5.75 -22.38 7.58
CA LYS A 357 -6.89 -22.52 6.64
C LYS A 357 -8.23 -21.83 6.95
N ASP A 358 -8.40 -21.34 8.16
CA ASP A 358 -9.58 -20.60 8.65
C ASP A 358 -9.39 -19.07 8.69
N GLY A 359 -8.21 -18.58 8.27
CA GLY A 359 -7.90 -17.16 8.08
C GLY A 359 -7.18 -16.49 9.25
N TYR A 360 -6.61 -17.27 10.19
CA TYR A 360 -5.85 -16.74 11.33
C TYR A 360 -4.36 -17.09 11.17
N PRO A 361 -3.44 -16.15 11.51
CA PRO A 361 -1.99 -16.28 11.30
C PRO A 361 -1.39 -17.40 12.14
N VAL A 362 -0.28 -17.96 11.66
CA VAL A 362 0.35 -19.17 12.21
C VAL A 362 1.86 -18.99 12.30
N THR A 363 2.33 -18.83 13.54
CA THR A 363 3.75 -18.78 13.84
C THR A 363 4.29 -20.20 14.05
N TYR A 364 4.92 -20.76 13.03
CA TYR A 364 5.51 -22.09 13.03
C TYR A 364 6.74 -22.16 13.97
N ILE A 365 6.89 -23.24 14.72
CA ILE A 365 7.99 -23.44 15.68
C ILE A 365 8.91 -24.56 15.18
N TRP A 366 10.19 -24.25 15.05
CA TRP A 366 11.20 -25.15 14.50
C TRP A 366 12.29 -25.47 15.53
N ASP A 367 12.54 -26.76 15.73
CA ASP A 367 13.72 -27.26 16.41
C ASP A 367 14.85 -27.38 15.37
N ILE A 368 15.87 -26.54 15.55
CA ILE A 368 17.08 -26.48 14.72
C ILE A 368 18.31 -27.05 15.47
N SER A 369 18.08 -27.89 16.50
CA SER A 369 19.14 -28.57 17.25
C SER A 369 20.06 -29.40 16.37
N ASN A 370 19.54 -29.86 15.23
CA ASN A 370 20.32 -30.43 14.15
C ASN A 370 20.09 -29.63 12.86
N LEU A 371 21.02 -28.72 12.53
CA LEU A 371 21.01 -27.95 11.28
C LEU A 371 20.90 -28.79 9.99
N GLU A 372 21.30 -30.06 9.97
CA GLU A 372 21.16 -30.94 8.78
C GLU A 372 19.75 -31.52 8.62
N LYS A 373 18.95 -31.46 9.69
CA LYS A 373 17.59 -32.00 9.73
C LYS A 373 16.74 -31.20 10.73
N PRO A 374 16.37 -29.95 10.41
CA PRO A 374 15.45 -29.17 11.22
C PRO A 374 14.08 -29.85 11.27
N VAL A 375 13.39 -29.74 12.39
CA VAL A 375 12.09 -30.40 12.63
C VAL A 375 11.06 -29.35 13.02
N GLN A 376 9.92 -29.34 12.33
CA GLN A 376 8.80 -28.50 12.76
C GLN A 376 8.12 -29.19 13.95
N THR A 377 8.12 -28.52 15.11
CA THR A 377 7.71 -29.13 16.39
C THR A 377 6.34 -28.67 16.88
N GLY A 378 5.83 -27.56 16.33
CA GLY A 378 4.55 -27.00 16.70
C GLY A 378 4.24 -25.71 15.95
N TYR A 379 3.26 -24.97 16.47
CA TYR A 379 2.94 -23.60 16.05
C TYR A 379 2.16 -22.87 17.14
N TYR A 380 2.24 -21.54 17.13
CA TYR A 380 1.26 -20.67 17.77
C TYR A 380 0.27 -20.16 16.73
N LYS A 381 -0.98 -19.90 17.14
CA LYS A 381 -2.04 -19.41 16.26
C LYS A 381 -2.66 -18.13 16.80
N GLY A 382 -2.75 -17.10 15.97
CA GLY A 382 -3.29 -15.79 16.36
C GLY A 382 -4.78 -15.80 16.69
N ALA A 383 -5.22 -14.82 17.48
CA ALA A 383 -6.60 -14.65 17.91
C ALA A 383 -7.43 -13.71 16.99
N THR A 384 -6.76 -12.95 16.13
CA THR A 384 -7.36 -12.03 15.15
C THR A 384 -7.04 -12.54 13.74
N LYS A 385 -8.00 -12.45 12.81
CA LYS A 385 -7.72 -12.75 11.40
C LYS A 385 -6.87 -11.66 10.77
N SER A 386 -5.79 -12.07 10.14
CA SER A 386 -4.77 -11.21 9.53
C SER A 386 -3.95 -12.05 8.55
N ILE A 387 -3.00 -11.42 7.88
CA ILE A 387 -1.84 -12.10 7.28
C ILE A 387 -0.63 -11.82 8.19
N ASP A 388 0.12 -12.85 8.62
CA ASP A 388 1.42 -12.62 9.29
C ASP A 388 2.53 -12.22 8.30
N HIS A 389 3.54 -11.47 8.78
CA HIS A 389 4.50 -10.80 7.90
C HIS A 389 5.88 -10.65 8.54
N ASN A 390 6.11 -9.67 9.42
CA ASN A 390 7.45 -9.42 9.98
C ASN A 390 7.49 -9.67 11.49
N GLN A 391 8.36 -10.56 11.96
CA GLN A 391 8.55 -10.86 13.38
C GLN A 391 10.01 -10.83 13.86
N TYR A 392 10.20 -10.24 15.04
CA TYR A 392 11.52 -10.04 15.64
C TYR A 392 11.55 -10.55 17.08
N VAL A 393 12.54 -11.39 17.42
CA VAL A 393 12.70 -11.84 18.82
C VAL A 393 13.57 -10.87 19.61
N HIS A 394 13.02 -10.35 20.71
CA HIS A 394 13.76 -9.57 21.68
C HIS A 394 13.41 -10.00 23.12
N LYS A 395 14.43 -10.31 23.92
CA LYS A 395 14.31 -10.68 25.35
C LYS A 395 13.25 -11.78 25.61
N GLY A 396 13.27 -12.84 24.81
CA GLY A 396 12.36 -13.99 24.95
C GLY A 396 10.93 -13.75 24.46
N ARG A 397 10.69 -12.69 23.69
CA ARG A 397 9.38 -12.36 23.11
C ARG A 397 9.48 -12.19 21.61
N ALA A 398 8.48 -12.66 20.87
CA ALA A 398 8.28 -12.25 19.47
C ALA A 398 7.50 -10.93 19.46
N TYR A 399 7.95 -9.99 18.64
CA TYR A 399 7.21 -8.78 18.29
C TYR A 399 6.85 -8.90 16.81
N GLN A 400 5.57 -9.05 16.50
CA GLN A 400 5.06 -9.39 15.17
C GLN A 400 4.26 -8.23 14.58
N SER A 401 4.49 -7.98 13.31
CA SER A 401 3.73 -7.09 12.43
C SER A 401 2.78 -7.97 11.64
N ASN A 402 1.49 -7.87 11.93
CA ASN A 402 0.45 -8.60 11.21
C ASN A 402 -0.40 -7.59 10.44
N TYR A 403 -0.63 -7.85 9.15
CA TYR A 403 -1.45 -6.95 8.33
C TYR A 403 -2.89 -6.93 8.85
N GLY A 404 -3.48 -5.75 8.96
CA GLY A 404 -4.81 -5.52 9.55
C GLY A 404 -4.90 -5.76 11.06
N ALA A 405 -3.96 -6.45 11.70
CA ALA A 405 -3.99 -6.75 13.14
C ALA A 405 -2.93 -6.01 13.97
N GLY A 406 -2.04 -5.24 13.35
CA GLY A 406 -1.10 -4.37 14.05
C GLY A 406 0.08 -5.08 14.73
N LEU A 407 0.49 -4.55 15.88
CA LEU A 407 1.55 -5.08 16.73
C LEU A 407 1.02 -6.21 17.60
N ARG A 408 1.62 -7.40 17.53
CA ARG A 408 1.35 -8.55 18.41
C ARG A 408 2.61 -8.93 19.18
N ILE A 409 2.52 -9.21 20.47
CA ILE A 409 3.68 -9.55 21.32
C ILE A 409 3.47 -10.91 21.98
N LEU A 410 4.28 -11.90 21.62
CA LEU A 410 4.18 -13.28 22.14
C LEU A 410 5.27 -13.58 23.19
N ASP A 411 4.94 -14.34 24.22
CA ASP A 411 5.88 -14.96 25.15
C ASP A 411 6.39 -16.29 24.58
N LEU A 412 7.70 -16.39 24.33
CA LEU A 412 8.35 -17.60 23.78
C LEU A 412 8.99 -18.48 24.86
N SER A 413 8.93 -18.09 26.14
CA SER A 413 9.67 -18.73 27.25
C SER A 413 9.21 -20.16 27.60
N SER A 414 8.11 -20.63 27.01
CA SER A 414 7.68 -22.03 27.07
C SER A 414 8.43 -22.93 26.09
N ILE A 415 8.78 -22.43 24.89
CA ILE A 415 9.22 -23.25 23.74
C ILE A 415 10.38 -24.21 24.08
N PRO A 416 11.45 -23.80 24.81
CA PRO A 416 12.54 -24.72 25.16
C PRO A 416 12.16 -25.89 26.08
N ARG A 417 10.95 -25.88 26.67
CA ARG A 417 10.41 -26.95 27.53
C ARG A 417 9.17 -27.63 26.93
N ASP A 418 8.42 -26.89 26.11
CA ASP A 418 7.24 -27.32 25.39
C ASP A 418 7.25 -26.70 23.98
N PRO A 419 7.92 -27.36 23.01
CA PRO A 419 8.07 -26.83 21.66
C PRO A 419 6.81 -27.01 20.79
N THR A 420 5.72 -27.55 21.34
CA THR A 420 4.43 -27.68 20.62
C THR A 420 3.77 -26.33 20.35
N GLY A 421 4.15 -25.28 21.09
CA GLY A 421 3.53 -23.96 21.05
C GLY A 421 2.37 -23.78 22.03
N ALA A 422 1.88 -24.85 22.69
CA ALA A 422 0.74 -24.77 23.60
C ALA A 422 0.96 -23.84 24.81
N GLY A 423 2.21 -23.64 25.23
CA GLY A 423 2.59 -22.68 26.27
C GLY A 423 2.75 -21.22 25.82
N VAL A 424 2.79 -20.93 24.51
CA VAL A 424 2.99 -19.58 23.95
C VAL A 424 1.74 -18.73 24.17
N LYS A 425 1.93 -17.46 24.55
CA LYS A 425 0.83 -16.55 24.90
C LYS A 425 1.05 -15.15 24.36
N GLU A 426 0.00 -14.53 23.84
CA GLU A 426 0.00 -13.10 23.59
C GLU A 426 0.08 -12.34 24.93
N LEU A 427 1.15 -11.58 25.13
CA LEU A 427 1.39 -10.74 26.29
C LEU A 427 0.61 -9.43 26.19
N GLY A 428 0.46 -8.91 24.97
CA GLY A 428 -0.23 -7.66 24.66
C GLY A 428 -0.20 -7.39 23.16
N PHE A 429 -1.01 -6.44 22.72
CA PHE A 429 -1.11 -6.03 21.33
C PHE A 429 -1.48 -4.56 21.21
N PHE A 430 -1.22 -3.98 20.03
CA PHE A 430 -1.77 -2.69 19.63
C PHE A 430 -2.25 -2.81 18.19
N ASP A 431 -3.56 -2.80 18.01
CA ASP A 431 -4.16 -2.86 16.69
C ASP A 431 -4.13 -1.48 16.04
N ILE A 432 -3.45 -1.37 14.91
CA ILE A 432 -3.24 -0.10 14.22
C ILE A 432 -4.26 0.10 13.09
N TYR A 433 -5.24 -0.80 12.94
CA TYR A 433 -6.15 -0.84 11.80
C TYR A 433 -7.65 -1.02 12.18
N PRO A 434 -8.27 -0.05 12.88
CA PRO A 434 -9.62 -0.18 13.42
C PRO A 434 -10.73 -0.25 12.35
N GLU A 435 -10.41 -0.06 11.07
CA GLU A 435 -11.36 -0.12 9.96
C GLU A 435 -11.93 -1.53 9.72
N ASP A 436 -11.22 -2.61 10.07
CA ASP A 436 -11.71 -4.00 9.91
C ASP A 436 -12.02 -4.75 11.23
N ASP A 437 -11.80 -4.12 12.38
CA ASP A 437 -12.06 -4.63 13.72
C ASP A 437 -13.44 -5.31 13.90
N ASN A 438 -14.46 -4.82 13.19
CA ASN A 438 -15.84 -5.31 13.26
C ASN A 438 -16.13 -6.53 12.36
N GLN A 439 -15.14 -7.06 11.64
CA GLN A 439 -15.28 -8.25 10.80
C GLN A 439 -15.28 -9.56 11.60
N SER A 440 -15.74 -10.65 10.98
CA SER A 440 -15.85 -11.96 11.61
C SER A 440 -14.48 -12.61 11.82
N GLY A 441 -14.03 -12.65 13.08
CA GLY A 441 -12.66 -12.99 13.46
C GLY A 441 -11.80 -11.77 13.85
N GLY A 442 -12.42 -10.58 13.98
CA GLY A 442 -11.80 -9.38 14.53
C GLY A 442 -10.88 -8.60 13.61
N GLY A 443 -10.74 -9.00 12.35
CA GLY A 443 -9.88 -8.41 11.32
C GLY A 443 -10.06 -9.11 9.98
N SER A 444 -9.22 -8.79 9.00
CA SER A 444 -9.29 -9.33 7.62
C SER A 444 -7.93 -9.81 7.08
N THR A 445 -7.97 -10.87 6.25
CA THR A 445 -6.79 -11.38 5.51
C THR A 445 -6.52 -10.48 4.30
N SER A 446 -5.81 -9.37 4.49
CA SER A 446 -5.53 -8.36 3.45
C SER A 446 -4.26 -7.57 3.76
N PHE A 447 -3.51 -7.17 2.72
CA PHE A 447 -2.21 -6.48 2.84
C PHE A 447 -2.37 -4.98 3.19
N VAL A 448 -2.73 -4.70 4.45
CA VAL A 448 -2.99 -3.36 5.01
C VAL A 448 -2.44 -3.25 6.44
N GLY A 449 -2.36 -2.07 7.02
CA GLY A 449 -1.87 -1.87 8.39
C GLY A 449 -0.35 -1.90 8.47
N THR A 450 0.18 -2.66 9.43
CA THR A 450 1.62 -2.67 9.75
C THR A 450 2.45 -3.38 8.69
N TRP A 451 3.47 -2.70 8.17
CA TRP A 451 4.56 -3.33 7.43
C TRP A 451 5.64 -3.86 8.35
N SER A 452 6.11 -3.00 9.26
CA SER A 452 7.23 -3.28 10.14
C SER A 452 7.05 -2.66 11.52
N LEU A 453 7.88 -3.15 12.44
CA LEU A 453 8.03 -2.60 13.78
C LEU A 453 9.51 -2.64 14.17
N TYR A 454 9.88 -1.85 15.17
CA TYR A 454 11.21 -1.88 15.77
C TYR A 454 11.10 -1.92 17.30
N PRO A 455 11.44 -3.04 17.97
CA PRO A 455 11.22 -3.26 19.40
C PRO A 455 12.51 -3.17 20.25
N TYR A 456 13.64 -2.79 19.65
CA TYR A 456 14.97 -2.94 20.24
C TYR A 456 15.46 -1.69 21.02
N PHE A 457 14.64 -0.64 21.12
CA PHE A 457 14.99 0.55 21.90
C PHE A 457 15.20 0.23 23.39
N LYS A 458 16.20 0.89 24.00
CA LYS A 458 16.56 0.73 25.42
C LYS A 458 15.48 1.32 26.34
N SER A 459 14.75 2.34 25.87
CA SER A 459 13.53 2.87 26.52
C SER A 459 12.41 1.83 26.66
N GLY A 460 12.38 0.81 25.79
CA GLY A 460 11.27 -0.14 25.69
C GLY A 460 10.13 0.33 24.79
N TYR A 461 10.24 1.50 24.15
CA TYR A 461 9.29 1.90 23.10
C TYR A 461 9.40 0.97 21.88
N VAL A 462 8.25 0.70 21.26
CA VAL A 462 8.15 -0.03 19.99
C VAL A 462 7.67 0.95 18.93
N LEU A 463 8.47 1.19 17.89
CA LEU A 463 7.96 1.88 16.71
C LEU A 463 7.16 0.89 15.87
N VAL A 464 6.06 1.36 15.26
CA VAL A 464 5.27 0.64 14.26
C VAL A 464 5.19 1.51 13.02
N ASN A 465 5.51 0.96 11.83
CA ASN A 465 5.39 1.64 10.55
C ASN A 465 4.34 0.93 9.68
N THR A 466 3.38 1.70 9.17
CA THR A 466 2.21 1.21 8.41
C THR A 466 2.32 1.53 6.93
N ILE A 467 1.67 0.76 6.06
CA ILE A 467 1.59 1.09 4.62
C ILE A 467 0.85 2.40 4.42
N GLU A 468 -0.42 2.41 4.81
CA GLU A 468 -1.43 3.21 4.11
C GLU A 468 -1.61 4.63 4.58
N ARG A 469 -0.98 5.08 5.67
CA ARG A 469 -1.59 6.19 6.43
C ARG A 469 -1.56 7.53 5.68
N VAL A 470 -2.64 7.84 4.91
CA VAL A 470 -3.70 8.86 5.16
C VAL A 470 -4.68 9.19 3.95
N THR A 471 -6.03 9.11 4.01
CA THR A 471 -7.09 9.91 3.25
C THR A 471 -7.39 9.86 1.72
N GLY A 472 -8.65 10.24 1.38
CA GLY A 472 -9.18 10.67 0.06
C GLY A 472 -10.53 10.09 -0.48
N ALA A 473 -11.56 9.81 0.31
CA ALA A 473 -12.83 9.25 -0.16
C ALA A 473 -13.70 10.19 -1.06
N THR A 474 -14.37 9.75 -2.12
CA THR A 474 -14.07 8.62 -3.03
C THR A 474 -14.28 9.08 -4.49
N GLY A 475 -14.25 10.39 -4.78
CA GLY A 475 -14.44 10.89 -6.14
C GLY A 475 -14.62 12.41 -6.26
N HIS A 476 -13.78 13.03 -7.10
CA HIS A 476 -13.70 14.47 -7.34
C HIS A 476 -15.05 15.15 -7.66
N GLN A 477 -15.82 14.60 -8.60
CA GLN A 477 -17.10 15.17 -9.05
C GLN A 477 -18.23 15.01 -8.00
N GLY A 478 -18.25 13.89 -7.27
CA GLY A 478 -19.26 13.61 -6.25
C GLY A 478 -19.11 14.53 -5.05
N GLY A 479 -17.87 14.71 -4.57
CA GLY A 479 -17.56 15.66 -3.51
C GLY A 479 -17.87 17.11 -3.90
N ALA A 480 -17.59 17.51 -5.14
CA ALA A 480 -17.97 18.85 -5.62
C ALA A 480 -19.49 19.07 -5.64
N THR A 481 -20.24 18.10 -6.18
CA THR A 481 -21.72 18.15 -6.22
C THR A 481 -22.32 18.29 -4.82
N ALA A 482 -21.82 17.48 -3.86
CA ALA A 482 -22.28 17.51 -2.49
C ALA A 482 -22.04 18.88 -1.82
N ARG A 483 -20.85 19.48 -2.01
CA ARG A 483 -20.54 20.82 -1.47
C ARG A 483 -21.49 21.90 -1.99
N PHE A 484 -21.71 21.98 -3.30
CA PHE A 484 -22.63 23.00 -3.85
C PHE A 484 -24.09 22.81 -3.41
N LEU A 485 -24.53 21.58 -3.16
CA LEU A 485 -25.85 21.32 -2.59
C LEU A 485 -25.96 21.76 -1.11
N LEU A 486 -24.93 21.50 -0.30
CA LEU A 486 -24.86 21.94 1.09
C LEU A 486 -24.78 23.47 1.21
N GLU A 487 -23.96 24.12 0.36
CA GLU A 487 -23.89 25.58 0.23
C GLU A 487 -25.24 26.21 -0.16
N ALA A 488 -26.03 25.52 -0.99
CA ALA A 488 -27.41 25.89 -1.33
C ALA A 488 -28.45 25.55 -0.24
N GLY A 489 -28.02 25.06 0.94
CA GLY A 489 -28.90 24.72 2.07
C GLY A 489 -29.69 23.42 1.89
N THR A 490 -29.31 22.56 0.93
CA THR A 490 -29.99 21.29 0.67
C THR A 490 -29.42 20.17 1.54
N LYS A 491 -30.28 19.31 2.07
CA LYS A 491 -29.85 18.09 2.78
C LYS A 491 -29.25 17.11 1.78
N VAL A 492 -28.00 16.73 1.98
CA VAL A 492 -27.29 15.75 1.15
C VAL A 492 -27.18 14.43 1.89
N HIS A 493 -27.52 13.33 1.23
CA HIS A 493 -27.15 11.99 1.66
C HIS A 493 -25.95 11.53 0.82
N ALA A 494 -24.84 11.19 1.44
CA ALA A 494 -23.61 10.78 0.76
C ALA A 494 -23.34 9.29 0.97
N LEU A 495 -23.20 8.54 -0.12
CA LEU A 495 -22.82 7.12 -0.10
C LEU A 495 -21.30 6.99 -0.04
N THR A 496 -20.80 6.14 0.85
CA THR A 496 -19.37 5.83 0.95
C THR A 496 -19.15 4.40 1.44
N ARG A 497 -18.01 3.79 1.07
CA ARG A 497 -17.57 2.52 1.65
C ARG A 497 -16.99 2.68 3.06
N ASP A 498 -16.60 3.91 3.40
CA ASP A 498 -15.97 4.29 4.65
C ASP A 498 -16.55 5.64 5.13
N PRO A 499 -17.54 5.61 6.05
CA PRO A 499 -18.13 6.82 6.65
C PRO A 499 -17.14 7.68 7.44
N LEU A 500 -16.01 7.11 7.85
CA LEU A 500 -15.03 7.75 8.73
C LEU A 500 -13.88 8.38 7.94
N SER A 501 -13.89 8.31 6.61
CA SER A 501 -12.96 9.01 5.74
C SER A 501 -13.06 10.53 5.94
N GLU A 502 -11.92 11.24 5.87
CA GLU A 502 -11.88 12.69 6.11
C GLU A 502 -12.85 13.45 5.23
N SER A 503 -12.97 13.08 3.96
CA SER A 503 -13.91 13.72 3.03
C SER A 503 -15.37 13.32 3.26
N ALA A 504 -15.67 12.13 3.80
CA ALA A 504 -17.01 11.85 4.31
C ALA A 504 -17.29 12.70 5.55
N ARG A 505 -16.32 12.84 6.47
CA ARG A 505 -16.42 13.69 7.65
C ARG A 505 -16.49 15.19 7.34
N GLN A 506 -15.76 15.69 6.35
CA GLN A 506 -15.85 17.07 5.87
C GLN A 506 -17.23 17.35 5.31
N LEU A 507 -17.84 16.39 4.60
CA LEU A 507 -19.22 16.50 4.15
C LEU A 507 -20.21 16.41 5.33
N GLU A 508 -19.96 15.57 6.32
CA GLU A 508 -20.76 15.45 7.55
C GLU A 508 -20.73 16.75 8.38
N GLU A 509 -19.54 17.32 8.58
CA GLU A 509 -19.31 18.62 9.23
C GLU A 509 -19.97 19.78 8.46
N GLN A 510 -20.13 19.65 7.15
CA GLN A 510 -20.89 20.57 6.29
C GLN A 510 -22.41 20.27 6.28
N GLY A 511 -22.88 19.24 6.99
CA GLY A 511 -24.29 18.90 7.16
C GLY A 511 -24.84 17.76 6.29
N ALA A 512 -23.99 16.99 5.60
CA ALA A 512 -24.41 15.78 4.90
C ALA A 512 -24.68 14.64 5.89
N SER A 513 -25.66 13.79 5.56
CA SER A 513 -25.87 12.50 6.23
C SER A 513 -25.08 11.42 5.51
N ILE A 514 -24.19 10.74 6.22
CA ILE A 514 -23.26 9.76 5.62
C ILE A 514 -23.84 8.34 5.74
N PHE A 515 -23.89 7.62 4.63
CA PHE A 515 -24.40 6.25 4.54
C PHE A 515 -23.32 5.28 4.08
N LYS A 516 -23.11 4.22 4.85
CA LYS A 516 -22.20 3.13 4.49
C LYS A 516 -22.85 2.21 3.45
N ILE A 517 -22.14 1.91 2.38
CA ILE A 517 -22.45 0.84 1.42
C ILE A 517 -21.25 -0.11 1.31
N ARG A 518 -21.45 -1.38 1.00
CA ARG A 518 -20.35 -2.31 0.66
C ARG A 518 -19.74 -1.99 -0.70
N ASP A 519 -20.62 -1.83 -1.69
CA ASP A 519 -20.34 -1.56 -3.11
C ASP A 519 -21.66 -1.10 -3.80
N PHE A 520 -21.64 -0.99 -5.13
CA PHE A 520 -22.81 -0.59 -5.91
C PHE A 520 -23.90 -1.68 -6.07
N GLU A 521 -23.66 -2.91 -5.60
CA GLU A 521 -24.65 -4.00 -5.56
C GLU A 521 -25.40 -4.04 -4.22
N ASP A 522 -25.00 -3.23 -3.23
CA ASP A 522 -25.62 -3.10 -1.91
C ASP A 522 -26.94 -2.30 -1.98
N LEU A 523 -27.89 -2.81 -2.76
CA LEU A 523 -29.15 -2.13 -3.06
C LEU A 523 -30.01 -1.90 -1.80
N ASP A 524 -29.85 -2.72 -0.75
CA ASP A 524 -30.57 -2.50 0.51
C ASP A 524 -30.03 -1.27 1.26
N ALA A 525 -28.71 -1.12 1.39
CA ALA A 525 -28.13 0.09 1.97
C ALA A 525 -28.41 1.34 1.13
N ILE A 526 -28.40 1.20 -0.20
CA ILE A 526 -28.77 2.30 -1.13
C ILE A 526 -30.25 2.66 -0.98
N ARG A 527 -31.16 1.69 -0.78
CA ARG A 527 -32.59 1.96 -0.53
C ARG A 527 -32.79 2.71 0.77
N GLU A 528 -32.08 2.34 1.85
CA GLU A 528 -32.12 3.07 3.12
C GLU A 528 -31.61 4.51 2.96
N ALA A 529 -30.50 4.71 2.26
CA ALA A 529 -29.93 6.03 1.99
C ALA A 529 -30.80 6.90 1.07
N ALA A 530 -31.60 6.29 0.17
CA ALA A 530 -32.49 7.02 -0.72
C ALA A 530 -33.78 7.51 -0.05
N LYS A 531 -34.11 7.06 1.18
CA LYS A 531 -35.33 7.48 1.89
C LYS A 531 -35.33 8.98 2.16
N GLY A 532 -36.33 9.67 1.59
CA GLY A 532 -36.50 11.12 1.73
C GLY A 532 -35.66 11.97 0.76
N CYS A 533 -34.85 11.33 -0.09
CA CYS A 533 -34.14 12.01 -1.18
C CYS A 533 -35.10 12.27 -2.35
N LYS A 534 -35.06 13.48 -2.91
CA LYS A 534 -35.81 13.83 -4.13
C LYS A 534 -35.01 13.67 -5.42
N GLY A 535 -33.68 13.70 -5.31
CA GLY A 535 -32.77 13.64 -6.44
C GLY A 535 -31.58 12.72 -6.17
N LEU A 536 -31.08 12.07 -7.22
CA LEU A 536 -29.91 11.21 -7.22
C LEU A 536 -28.81 11.82 -8.10
N PHE A 537 -27.61 12.02 -7.57
CA PHE A 537 -26.41 12.16 -8.41
C PHE A 537 -25.78 10.79 -8.65
N LEU A 538 -25.69 10.36 -9.91
CA LEU A 538 -25.13 9.06 -10.30
C LEU A 538 -23.79 9.26 -11.01
N ASN A 539 -22.69 8.89 -10.36
CA ASN A 539 -21.37 8.84 -10.97
C ASN A 539 -20.72 7.50 -10.65
N LEU A 540 -20.47 6.68 -11.67
CA LEU A 540 -20.00 5.31 -11.53
C LEU A 540 -18.55 5.13 -12.02
N TRP A 541 -17.84 4.25 -11.33
CA TRP A 541 -16.50 3.85 -11.75
C TRP A 541 -16.57 2.99 -13.02
N PRO A 542 -15.70 3.20 -14.03
CA PRO A 542 -15.78 2.46 -15.28
C PRO A 542 -15.52 0.96 -15.09
N GLY A 543 -16.42 0.12 -15.58
CA GLY A 543 -16.35 -1.34 -15.48
C GLY A 543 -17.32 -2.04 -16.43
N ALA A 544 -17.19 -3.35 -16.58
CA ALA A 544 -18.05 -4.14 -17.47
C ALA A 544 -19.54 -4.05 -17.08
N ASP A 545 -19.82 -4.05 -15.78
CA ASP A 545 -21.18 -4.02 -15.20
C ASP A 545 -21.71 -2.61 -14.89
N GLU A 546 -21.06 -1.55 -15.37
CA GLU A 546 -21.44 -0.16 -15.06
C GLU A 546 -22.92 0.14 -15.39
N GLY A 547 -23.42 -0.37 -16.52
CA GLY A 547 -24.84 -0.26 -16.90
C GLY A 547 -25.78 -1.12 -16.05
N ASN A 548 -25.31 -2.23 -15.46
CA ASN A 548 -26.08 -3.04 -14.53
C ASN A 548 -26.22 -2.32 -13.18
N HIS A 549 -25.12 -1.79 -12.65
CA HIS A 549 -25.13 -0.94 -11.44
C HIS A 549 -26.05 0.27 -11.61
N ALA A 550 -25.96 0.99 -12.74
CA ALA A 550 -26.84 2.12 -13.03
C ALA A 550 -28.32 1.73 -12.99
N ARG A 551 -28.72 0.61 -13.61
CA ARG A 551 -30.10 0.11 -13.55
C ARG A 551 -30.54 -0.21 -12.12
N GLY A 552 -29.73 -0.97 -11.38
CA GLY A 552 -30.06 -1.37 -10.01
C GLY A 552 -30.23 -0.18 -9.06
N ILE A 553 -29.28 0.76 -9.10
CA ILE A 553 -29.30 1.97 -8.26
C ILE A 553 -30.50 2.86 -8.62
N VAL A 554 -30.69 3.18 -9.91
CA VAL A 554 -31.75 4.11 -10.32
C VAL A 554 -33.13 3.54 -10.03
N GLN A 555 -33.35 2.24 -10.26
CA GLN A 555 -34.61 1.58 -9.91
C GLN A 555 -34.85 1.55 -8.38
N THR A 556 -33.81 1.27 -7.59
CA THR A 556 -33.88 1.27 -6.12
C THR A 556 -34.21 2.67 -5.57
N CYS A 557 -33.56 3.70 -6.10
CA CYS A 557 -33.82 5.10 -5.72
C CYS A 557 -35.23 5.55 -6.14
N LYS A 558 -35.71 5.14 -7.31
CA LYS A 558 -37.09 5.38 -7.77
C LYS A 558 -38.12 4.74 -6.83
N GLU A 559 -37.90 3.50 -6.40
CA GLU A 559 -38.75 2.81 -5.41
C GLU A 559 -38.76 3.50 -4.04
N ALA A 560 -37.66 4.17 -3.67
CA ALA A 560 -37.54 4.97 -2.45
C ALA A 560 -38.14 6.40 -2.56
N GLY A 561 -38.61 6.81 -3.75
CA GLY A 561 -39.28 8.09 -3.99
C GLY A 561 -38.43 9.19 -4.62
N VAL A 562 -37.25 8.88 -5.18
CA VAL A 562 -36.46 9.84 -5.97
C VAL A 562 -37.19 10.20 -7.27
N GLU A 563 -37.25 11.50 -7.58
CA GLU A 563 -38.00 12.07 -8.71
C GLU A 563 -37.10 12.42 -9.91
N ILE A 564 -35.84 12.79 -9.65
CA ILE A 564 -34.83 13.15 -10.67
C ILE A 564 -33.51 12.38 -10.49
N VAL A 565 -32.88 11.98 -11.59
CA VAL A 565 -31.49 11.47 -11.62
C VAL A 565 -30.60 12.35 -12.50
N VAL A 566 -29.49 12.81 -11.95
CA VAL A 566 -28.43 13.52 -12.68
C VAL A 566 -27.22 12.60 -12.79
N ALA A 567 -26.91 12.13 -14.00
CA ALA A 567 -25.85 11.16 -14.23
C ALA A 567 -24.62 11.79 -14.88
N SER A 568 -23.42 11.46 -14.39
CA SER A 568 -22.15 11.85 -15.01
C SER A 568 -21.55 10.68 -15.80
N THR A 569 -21.32 10.89 -17.10
CA THR A 569 -20.81 9.87 -18.03
C THR A 569 -19.46 10.29 -18.64
N VAL A 570 -19.40 10.60 -19.93
CA VAL A 570 -18.21 11.10 -20.63
C VAL A 570 -18.61 11.78 -21.94
N LEU A 571 -17.84 12.78 -22.37
CA LEU A 571 -17.98 13.48 -23.65
C LEU A 571 -18.25 12.51 -24.82
N TRP A 572 -19.28 12.81 -25.62
CA TRP A 572 -19.72 12.03 -26.80
C TRP A 572 -20.21 10.59 -26.52
N ALA A 573 -20.47 10.19 -25.28
CA ALA A 573 -20.99 8.84 -24.98
C ALA A 573 -22.32 8.53 -25.70
N GLY A 574 -23.21 9.52 -25.87
CA GLY A 574 -24.47 9.39 -26.60
C GLY A 574 -24.36 9.38 -28.13
N ASN A 575 -23.15 9.41 -28.70
CA ASN A 575 -22.89 9.54 -30.14
C ASN A 575 -22.14 8.32 -30.72
N PRO A 576 -22.78 7.13 -30.77
CA PRO A 576 -22.15 5.88 -31.24
C PRO A 576 -21.48 6.00 -32.62
N GLU A 577 -22.04 6.80 -33.53
CA GLU A 577 -21.51 7.07 -34.86
C GLU A 577 -20.11 7.75 -34.88
N LYS A 578 -19.70 8.33 -33.74
CA LYS A 578 -18.36 8.89 -33.55
C LYS A 578 -17.33 7.86 -33.07
N TRP A 579 -17.75 6.73 -32.48
CA TRP A 579 -16.83 5.82 -31.80
C TRP A 579 -16.95 4.32 -32.15
N GLU A 580 -18.12 3.77 -32.46
CA GLU A 580 -18.35 2.32 -32.65
C GLU A 580 -17.47 1.66 -33.73
N HIS A 581 -17.05 2.42 -34.75
CA HIS A 581 -16.24 1.93 -35.87
C HIS A 581 -14.92 2.71 -36.06
N LYS A 582 -14.61 3.65 -35.15
CA LYS A 582 -13.50 4.62 -35.31
C LYS A 582 -12.48 4.57 -34.17
N MET A 583 -12.67 3.66 -33.22
CA MET A 583 -11.98 3.66 -31.94
C MET A 583 -11.33 2.30 -31.63
N ASP A 584 -10.27 2.33 -30.83
CA ASP A 584 -9.58 1.11 -30.37
C ASP A 584 -10.52 0.25 -29.50
N PRO A 585 -10.55 -1.10 -29.65
CA PRO A 585 -11.39 -2.00 -28.85
C PRO A 585 -11.33 -1.79 -27.33
N ALA A 586 -10.16 -1.43 -26.77
CA ALA A 586 -9.98 -1.24 -25.34
C ALA A 586 -10.52 0.11 -24.82
N LEU A 587 -10.76 1.08 -25.71
CA LEU A 587 -11.47 2.32 -25.43
C LEU A 587 -12.97 2.20 -25.81
N LEU A 588 -13.31 1.42 -26.84
CA LEU A 588 -14.68 1.08 -27.24
C LEU A 588 -15.50 0.53 -26.07
N GLY A 589 -14.95 -0.41 -25.29
CA GLY A 589 -15.64 -0.94 -24.10
C GLY A 589 -15.94 0.09 -23.01
N PHE A 590 -15.12 1.14 -22.89
CA PHE A 590 -15.34 2.25 -21.94
C PHE A 590 -16.46 3.19 -22.40
N TYR A 591 -16.52 3.51 -23.69
CA TYR A 591 -17.64 4.29 -24.23
C TYR A 591 -18.96 3.48 -24.20
N ALA A 592 -18.91 2.18 -24.49
CA ALA A 592 -20.07 1.30 -24.40
C ALA A 592 -20.61 1.18 -22.97
N SER A 593 -19.76 1.10 -21.94
CA SER A 593 -20.21 1.06 -20.54
C SER A 593 -20.91 2.37 -20.14
N LYS A 594 -20.34 3.52 -20.53
CA LYS A 594 -20.93 4.84 -20.28
C LYS A 594 -22.24 5.06 -21.03
N ALA A 595 -22.34 4.63 -22.30
CA ALA A 595 -23.58 4.64 -23.06
C ALA A 595 -24.66 3.74 -22.44
N ALA A 596 -24.28 2.61 -21.83
CA ALA A 596 -25.20 1.74 -21.11
C ALA A 596 -25.73 2.37 -19.79
N VAL A 597 -24.95 3.23 -19.13
CA VAL A 597 -25.42 4.08 -18.01
C VAL A 597 -26.46 5.08 -18.49
N GLU A 598 -26.19 5.79 -19.59
CA GLU A 598 -27.16 6.73 -20.15
C GLU A 598 -28.46 6.03 -20.55
N LYS A 599 -28.38 4.84 -21.15
CA LYS A 599 -29.55 4.03 -21.47
C LYS A 599 -30.34 3.64 -20.20
N ALA A 600 -29.66 3.19 -19.14
CA ALA A 600 -30.30 2.86 -17.87
C ALA A 600 -31.04 4.06 -17.24
N VAL A 601 -30.46 5.25 -17.35
CA VAL A 601 -31.05 6.51 -16.87
C VAL A 601 -32.28 6.88 -17.69
N ARG A 602 -32.21 6.86 -19.03
CA ARG A 602 -33.36 7.14 -19.91
C ARG A 602 -34.50 6.13 -19.72
N ASP A 603 -34.18 4.84 -19.67
CA ASP A 603 -35.15 3.75 -19.51
C ASP A 603 -35.87 3.78 -18.15
N SER A 604 -35.31 4.47 -17.14
CA SER A 604 -35.88 4.51 -15.79
C SER A 604 -37.26 5.16 -15.71
N GLY A 605 -37.60 6.06 -16.65
CA GLY A 605 -38.80 6.88 -16.61
C GLY A 605 -38.83 7.92 -15.48
N LEU A 606 -37.71 8.17 -14.79
CA LEU A 606 -37.53 9.37 -13.97
C LEU A 606 -37.29 10.59 -14.85
N LYS A 607 -37.48 11.78 -14.28
CA LYS A 607 -36.88 13.00 -14.84
C LYS A 607 -35.35 12.83 -14.77
N TYR A 608 -34.61 13.28 -15.78
CA TYR A 608 -33.16 13.10 -15.79
C TYR A 608 -32.38 14.28 -16.35
N THR A 609 -31.09 14.35 -16.03
CA THR A 609 -30.10 15.16 -16.74
C THR A 609 -28.85 14.30 -16.93
N ILE A 610 -28.26 14.30 -18.12
CA ILE A 610 -26.99 13.61 -18.37
C ILE A 610 -25.89 14.66 -18.56
N LEU A 611 -24.81 14.54 -17.79
CA LEU A 611 -23.63 15.38 -17.84
C LEU A 611 -22.48 14.57 -18.44
N ARG A 612 -21.87 15.09 -19.51
CA ARG A 612 -20.80 14.42 -20.26
C ARG A 612 -19.50 15.21 -20.13
N PRO A 613 -18.73 15.03 -19.04
CA PRO A 613 -17.48 15.75 -18.83
C PRO A 613 -16.44 15.44 -19.92
N SER A 614 -15.76 16.49 -20.36
CA SER A 614 -14.57 16.45 -21.20
C SER A 614 -13.31 16.08 -20.39
N PHE A 615 -12.12 16.40 -20.89
CA PHE A 615 -10.87 16.06 -20.21
C PHE A 615 -10.71 16.90 -18.93
N ILE A 616 -10.70 16.22 -17.78
CA ILE A 616 -10.80 16.91 -16.48
C ILE A 616 -9.43 17.45 -16.02
N HIS A 617 -9.40 18.67 -15.47
CA HIS A 617 -8.16 19.35 -15.09
C HIS A 617 -7.30 18.60 -14.06
N PHE A 618 -7.89 17.90 -13.08
CA PHE A 618 -7.10 17.14 -12.09
C PHE A 618 -6.20 16.05 -12.71
N ASN A 619 -6.42 15.66 -13.96
CA ASN A 619 -5.56 14.73 -14.70
C ASN A 619 -4.10 15.22 -14.83
N TYR A 620 -3.82 16.51 -14.63
CA TYR A 620 -2.47 17.09 -14.60
C TYR A 620 -1.82 17.11 -13.21
N LEU A 621 -2.51 16.63 -12.16
CA LEU A 621 -2.01 16.56 -10.79
C LEU A 621 -1.67 15.11 -10.39
N ALA A 622 -0.65 14.94 -9.55
CA ALA A 622 -0.37 13.64 -8.94
C ALA A 622 -1.52 13.21 -7.99
N PRO A 623 -1.82 11.91 -7.87
CA PRO A 623 -1.17 10.77 -8.55
C PRO A 623 -1.70 10.50 -9.98
N TRP A 624 -2.85 11.06 -10.36
CA TRP A 624 -3.51 10.80 -11.66
C TRP A 624 -2.62 11.10 -12.87
N CYS A 625 -1.82 12.17 -12.78
CA CYS A 625 -0.85 12.54 -13.80
C CYS A 625 0.11 11.39 -14.15
N SER A 626 0.53 10.56 -13.18
CA SER A 626 1.44 9.44 -13.41
C SER A 626 0.84 8.35 -14.32
N LEU A 627 -0.48 8.19 -14.32
CA LEU A 627 -1.19 7.21 -15.17
C LEU A 627 -1.44 7.71 -16.59
N ILE A 628 -1.39 9.03 -16.80
CA ILE A 628 -1.83 9.71 -18.03
C ILE A 628 -0.63 10.27 -18.80
N TYR A 629 0.29 10.90 -18.07
CA TYR A 629 1.51 11.56 -18.52
C TYR A 629 2.69 11.19 -17.59
N PRO A 630 3.13 9.92 -17.53
CA PRO A 630 4.19 9.49 -16.61
C PRO A 630 5.47 10.31 -16.75
N GLU A 631 5.90 10.64 -17.98
CA GLU A 631 7.08 11.46 -18.22
C GLU A 631 6.97 12.89 -17.67
N LEU A 632 5.76 13.44 -17.47
CA LEU A 632 5.60 14.75 -16.84
C LEU A 632 6.00 14.71 -15.36
N VAL A 633 5.78 13.57 -14.69
CA VAL A 633 6.15 13.30 -13.29
C VAL A 633 7.61 12.82 -13.18
N GLU A 634 8.09 12.02 -14.14
CA GLU A 634 9.44 11.44 -14.12
C GLU A 634 10.53 12.41 -14.60
N THR A 635 10.30 13.12 -15.70
CA THR A 635 11.31 13.94 -16.40
C THR A 635 10.90 15.40 -16.55
N GLY A 636 9.63 15.73 -16.36
CA GLY A 636 9.07 17.07 -16.60
C GLY A 636 8.67 17.32 -18.06
N GLU A 637 8.55 16.26 -18.87
CA GLU A 637 8.18 16.34 -20.29
C GLU A 637 6.74 15.85 -20.52
N LEU A 638 5.88 16.72 -21.06
CA LEU A 638 4.50 16.42 -21.42
C LEU A 638 4.46 15.54 -22.68
N THR A 639 4.64 14.23 -22.49
CA THR A 639 4.67 13.25 -23.59
C THR A 639 3.25 12.84 -24.02
N HIS A 640 2.91 12.94 -25.31
CA HIS A 640 1.55 12.74 -25.85
C HIS A 640 1.49 11.91 -27.15
N ALA A 641 0.28 11.51 -27.55
CA ALA A 641 -0.03 10.80 -28.80
C ALA A 641 -0.98 11.57 -29.74
N SER A 642 -1.28 12.84 -29.44
CA SER A 642 -2.09 13.71 -30.33
C SER A 642 -1.39 14.04 -31.65
N GLU A 643 -2.17 14.24 -32.72
CA GLU A 643 -1.68 14.82 -33.99
C GLU A 643 -1.45 16.33 -33.88
N GLU A 644 -0.68 16.89 -34.81
CA GLU A 644 -0.40 18.33 -34.88
C GLU A 644 -1.70 19.14 -35.04
N GLY A 645 -1.85 20.19 -34.22
CA GLY A 645 -3.04 21.05 -34.22
C GLY A 645 -4.32 20.41 -33.64
N ALA A 646 -4.30 19.16 -33.21
CA ALA A 646 -5.46 18.51 -32.58
C ALA A 646 -5.84 19.22 -31.27
N LYS A 647 -7.13 19.51 -31.10
CA LYS A 647 -7.69 20.20 -29.92
C LYS A 647 -8.51 19.25 -29.06
N MET A 648 -8.39 19.40 -27.75
CA MET A 648 -9.10 18.62 -26.75
C MET A 648 -9.87 19.59 -25.84
N PRO A 649 -11.18 19.36 -25.58
CA PRO A 649 -11.93 20.16 -24.61
C PRO A 649 -11.57 19.79 -23.17
N HIS A 650 -11.47 20.80 -22.32
CA HIS A 650 -11.13 20.68 -20.89
C HIS A 650 -12.24 21.17 -19.95
N ILE A 651 -12.31 20.61 -18.74
CA ILE A 651 -13.29 20.99 -17.70
C ILE A 651 -12.69 20.86 -16.30
N ASP A 652 -13.11 21.70 -15.36
CA ASP A 652 -12.82 21.56 -13.93
C ASP A 652 -13.82 20.57 -13.30
N GLU A 653 -13.36 19.61 -12.48
CA GLU A 653 -14.23 18.69 -11.74
C GLU A 653 -15.29 19.41 -10.89
N SER A 654 -14.96 20.61 -10.40
CA SER A 654 -15.87 21.43 -9.61
C SER A 654 -16.97 22.05 -10.47
N ASP A 655 -16.72 22.36 -11.74
CA ASP A 655 -17.75 22.82 -12.66
C ASP A 655 -18.76 21.72 -12.98
N VAL A 656 -18.30 20.47 -13.11
CA VAL A 656 -19.21 19.31 -13.20
C VAL A 656 -20.11 19.24 -11.96
N GLY A 657 -19.55 19.49 -10.77
CA GLY A 657 -20.29 19.62 -9.53
C GLY A 657 -21.31 20.77 -9.51
N LYS A 658 -20.96 21.95 -10.05
CA LYS A 658 -21.89 23.10 -10.18
C LYS A 658 -23.09 22.76 -11.05
N PHE A 659 -22.83 22.12 -12.20
CA PHE A 659 -23.88 21.67 -13.12
C PHE A 659 -24.76 20.58 -12.49
N ALA A 660 -24.16 19.60 -11.81
CA ALA A 660 -24.89 18.54 -11.13
C ALA A 660 -25.80 19.06 -10.01
N ALA A 661 -25.28 19.96 -9.16
CA ALA A 661 -26.07 20.61 -8.13
C ALA A 661 -27.19 21.47 -8.74
N SER A 662 -26.88 22.27 -9.78
CA SER A 662 -27.88 23.10 -10.47
C SER A 662 -29.01 22.27 -11.08
N ALA A 663 -28.72 21.11 -11.68
CA ALA A 663 -29.72 20.22 -12.26
C ALA A 663 -30.61 19.53 -11.20
N LEU A 664 -30.06 19.26 -10.01
CA LEU A 664 -30.84 18.75 -8.87
C LEU A 664 -31.69 19.83 -8.18
N LEU A 665 -31.24 21.09 -8.19
CA LEU A 665 -31.92 22.24 -7.59
C LEU A 665 -32.99 22.85 -8.50
N ASP A 666 -32.80 22.79 -9.83
CA ASP A 666 -33.74 23.29 -10.84
C ASP A 666 -34.12 22.18 -11.86
N PRO A 667 -34.91 21.17 -11.45
CA PRO A 667 -35.31 20.08 -12.33
C PRO A 667 -36.16 20.53 -13.54
N ASP A 668 -36.77 21.71 -13.51
CA ASP A 668 -37.62 22.19 -14.61
C ASP A 668 -36.79 22.82 -15.73
N ARG A 669 -35.63 23.41 -15.41
CA ARG A 669 -34.67 23.91 -16.40
C ARG A 669 -33.73 22.85 -16.98
N PHE A 670 -33.37 21.83 -16.19
CA PHE A 670 -32.40 20.80 -16.58
C PHE A 670 -33.02 19.42 -16.92
N GLY A 671 -34.31 19.22 -16.65
CA GLY A 671 -34.99 17.95 -16.92
C GLY A 671 -35.10 17.64 -18.42
N GLY A 672 -34.51 16.53 -18.85
CA GLY A 672 -34.43 16.09 -20.24
C GLY A 672 -33.18 16.58 -21.00
N GLU A 673 -32.31 17.38 -20.35
CA GLU A 673 -31.09 17.88 -20.98
C GLU A 673 -29.95 16.85 -20.94
N GLU A 674 -29.20 16.77 -22.04
CA GLU A 674 -27.98 15.98 -22.19
C GLU A 674 -26.85 16.92 -22.61
N ILE A 675 -25.86 17.11 -21.74
CA ILE A 675 -24.98 18.27 -21.76
C ILE A 675 -23.52 17.81 -21.89
N GLU A 676 -22.90 18.08 -23.04
CA GLU A 676 -21.45 18.02 -23.21
C GLU A 676 -20.79 19.13 -22.35
N LEU A 677 -19.99 18.76 -21.36
CA LEU A 677 -19.39 19.68 -20.39
C LEU A 677 -17.91 19.91 -20.65
N GLY A 678 -17.56 21.13 -21.03
CA GLY A 678 -16.18 21.61 -21.12
C GLY A 678 -16.12 23.05 -21.63
N PHE A 679 -14.94 23.65 -21.56
CA PHE A 679 -14.75 25.08 -21.78
C PHE A 679 -13.69 25.39 -22.84
N GLU A 680 -12.42 25.09 -22.56
CA GLU A 680 -11.30 25.45 -23.44
C GLU A 680 -10.95 24.27 -24.35
N ASN A 681 -10.88 24.51 -25.67
CA ASN A 681 -10.43 23.52 -26.65
C ASN A 681 -8.94 23.75 -26.94
N LEU A 682 -8.08 23.06 -26.19
CA LEU A 682 -6.64 23.31 -26.14
C LEU A 682 -5.84 22.30 -26.98
N THR A 683 -4.79 22.77 -27.66
CA THR A 683 -3.72 21.91 -28.20
C THR A 683 -2.73 21.49 -27.11
N VAL A 684 -1.90 20.48 -27.38
CA VAL A 684 -0.86 20.06 -26.42
C VAL A 684 0.18 21.16 -26.18
N ASP A 685 0.51 21.98 -27.19
CA ASP A 685 1.42 23.12 -27.02
C ASP A 685 0.80 24.22 -26.14
N GLU A 686 -0.50 24.50 -26.29
CA GLU A 686 -1.22 25.44 -25.44
C GLU A 686 -1.25 24.96 -23.97
N ILE A 687 -1.49 23.65 -23.74
CA ILE A 687 -1.39 23.01 -22.43
C ILE A 687 0.04 23.15 -21.88
N SER A 688 1.07 22.78 -22.65
CA SER A 688 2.47 22.84 -22.23
C SER A 688 2.90 24.26 -21.84
N ALA A 689 2.41 25.26 -22.58
CA ALA A 689 2.65 26.67 -22.28
C ALA A 689 1.94 27.13 -20.98
N ILE A 690 0.72 26.68 -20.72
CA ILE A 690 0.00 26.93 -19.45
C ILE A 690 0.76 26.30 -18.29
N LEU A 691 1.07 25.00 -18.38
CA LEU A 691 1.80 24.26 -17.36
C LEU A 691 3.17 24.90 -17.07
N SER A 692 3.90 25.33 -18.09
CA SER A 692 5.18 26.03 -17.94
C SER A 692 5.07 27.35 -17.17
N ARG A 693 4.04 28.18 -17.49
CA ARG A 693 3.80 29.46 -16.79
C ARG A 693 3.48 29.24 -15.31
N VAL A 694 2.66 28.25 -15.00
CA VAL A 694 2.29 27.93 -13.61
C VAL A 694 3.48 27.37 -12.82
N ALA A 695 4.23 26.45 -13.43
CA ALA A 695 5.40 25.82 -12.82
C ALA A 695 6.59 26.78 -12.66
N GLY A 696 6.63 27.90 -13.40
CA GLY A 696 7.75 28.83 -13.42
C GLY A 696 9.00 28.27 -14.11
N ARG A 697 8.85 27.24 -14.94
CA ARG A 697 9.95 26.54 -15.64
C ARG A 697 9.45 25.94 -16.96
N ASP A 698 10.37 25.67 -17.88
CA ASP A 698 10.08 25.06 -19.17
C ASP A 698 9.57 23.61 -19.01
N ILE A 699 8.33 23.36 -19.43
CA ILE A 699 7.72 22.03 -19.56
C ILE A 699 7.48 21.82 -21.05
N LYS A 700 8.26 20.91 -21.65
CA LYS A 700 8.20 20.65 -23.10
C LYS A 700 7.14 19.61 -23.43
N ALA A 701 6.42 19.84 -24.52
CA ALA A 701 5.59 18.83 -25.13
C ALA A 701 6.43 17.95 -26.07
N ARG A 702 6.17 16.63 -26.08
CA ARG A 702 6.79 15.71 -27.03
C ARG A 702 5.79 14.67 -27.52
N ARG A 703 5.62 14.58 -28.84
CA ARG A 703 4.85 13.49 -29.45
C ARG A 703 5.65 12.18 -29.40
N ARG A 704 4.99 11.08 -29.04
CA ARG A 704 5.59 9.74 -29.06
C ARG A 704 5.89 9.27 -30.48
N THR A 705 6.87 8.36 -30.60
CA THR A 705 7.06 7.56 -31.80
C THR A 705 6.10 6.37 -31.82
N PRO A 706 5.78 5.79 -33.00
CA PRO A 706 4.94 4.59 -33.10
C PRO A 706 5.46 3.42 -32.26
N GLU A 707 6.78 3.27 -32.10
CA GLU A 707 7.41 2.23 -31.29
C GLU A 707 7.26 2.48 -29.79
N GLU A 708 7.20 3.74 -29.34
CA GLU A 708 6.87 4.09 -27.95
C GLU A 708 5.39 3.83 -27.66
N GLU A 709 4.50 4.22 -28.57
CA GLU A 709 3.05 3.98 -28.46
C GLU A 709 2.70 2.48 -28.47
N ALA A 710 3.44 1.65 -29.21
CA ALA A 710 3.25 0.20 -29.23
C ALA A 710 3.70 -0.48 -27.93
N ARG A 711 4.70 0.08 -27.24
CA ARG A 711 5.21 -0.41 -25.94
C ARG A 711 4.35 0.05 -24.77
N ASN A 712 3.95 1.32 -24.76
CA ASN A 712 3.23 1.94 -23.65
C ASN A 712 1.72 1.94 -23.91
N ARG A 713 1.02 0.87 -23.50
CA ARG A 713 -0.44 0.67 -23.70
C ARG A 713 -1.30 1.54 -22.76
N ILE A 714 -1.02 2.84 -22.66
CA ILE A 714 -1.72 3.78 -21.78
C ILE A 714 -3.09 4.14 -22.37
N ARG A 715 -4.16 3.92 -21.61
CA ARG A 715 -5.55 4.09 -22.07
C ARG A 715 -5.85 5.48 -22.63
N PHE A 716 -5.29 6.53 -22.03
CA PHE A 716 -5.49 7.91 -22.44
C PHE A 716 -4.79 8.29 -23.75
N GLN A 717 -3.73 7.57 -24.17
CA GLN A 717 -3.14 7.77 -25.49
C GLN A 717 -4.08 7.31 -26.61
N MET A 718 -4.90 6.28 -26.35
CA MET A 718 -5.95 5.86 -27.29
C MET A 718 -6.99 6.96 -27.48
N PHE A 719 -7.36 7.67 -26.42
CA PHE A 719 -8.27 8.83 -26.48
C PHE A 719 -7.66 9.98 -27.27
N GLN A 720 -6.40 10.36 -27.00
CA GLN A 720 -5.68 11.41 -27.74
C GLN A 720 -5.64 11.13 -29.25
N ARG A 721 -5.36 9.88 -29.66
CA ARG A 721 -5.37 9.48 -31.08
C ARG A 721 -6.76 9.48 -31.71
N TRP A 722 -7.81 9.13 -30.97
CA TRP A 722 -9.19 9.20 -31.44
C TRP A 722 -9.67 10.65 -31.57
N ALA A 723 -9.44 11.48 -30.56
CA ALA A 723 -9.72 12.93 -30.55
C ALA A 723 -8.92 13.71 -31.60
N SER A 724 -7.81 13.15 -32.12
CA SER A 724 -7.07 13.72 -33.25
C SER A 724 -7.67 13.37 -34.62
N ARG A 725 -8.55 12.35 -34.69
CA ARG A 725 -9.20 11.86 -35.93
C ARG A 725 -10.67 12.24 -36.03
N VAL A 726 -11.27 12.65 -34.92
CA VAL A 726 -12.67 13.07 -34.79
C VAL A 726 -12.66 14.42 -34.10
N ASP A 727 -13.28 15.44 -34.69
CA ASP A 727 -13.44 16.72 -34.00
C ASP A 727 -14.34 16.53 -32.77
N VAL A 728 -13.71 16.70 -31.61
CA VAL A 728 -14.33 16.61 -30.29
C VAL A 728 -14.61 17.99 -29.68
N SER A 729 -14.34 19.07 -30.41
CA SER A 729 -14.48 20.45 -29.92
C SER A 729 -15.93 20.80 -29.54
N ILE A 730 -16.08 21.72 -28.59
CA ILE A 730 -17.38 22.20 -28.08
C ILE A 730 -17.39 23.72 -27.89
N ASP A 731 -18.57 24.34 -27.93
CA ASP A 731 -18.75 25.78 -27.64
C ASP A 731 -19.01 26.00 -26.14
N GLY A 732 -17.93 25.99 -25.36
CA GLY A 732 -17.96 26.24 -23.91
C GLY A 732 -18.47 27.63 -23.52
N GLU A 733 -18.30 28.63 -24.39
CA GLU A 733 -18.81 29.98 -24.17
C GLU A 733 -20.34 30.05 -24.38
N ALA A 734 -20.90 29.31 -25.34
CA ALA A 734 -22.34 29.12 -25.46
C ALA A 734 -22.92 28.30 -24.30
N LEU A 735 -22.21 27.27 -23.82
CA LEU A 735 -22.59 26.49 -22.64
C LEU A 735 -22.70 27.39 -21.39
N GLN A 736 -21.65 28.19 -21.13
CA GLN A 736 -21.62 29.19 -20.06
C GLN A 736 -22.77 30.21 -20.18
N ARG A 737 -23.06 30.72 -21.39
CA ARG A 737 -24.21 31.62 -21.63
C ARG A 737 -25.58 30.95 -21.44
N LYS A 738 -25.79 29.71 -21.90
CA LYS A 738 -27.08 28.98 -21.77
C LYS A 738 -27.43 28.77 -20.30
N TYR A 739 -26.46 28.34 -19.50
CA TYR A 739 -26.71 27.95 -18.11
C TYR A 739 -26.43 29.05 -17.09
N GLY A 740 -25.66 30.09 -17.44
CA GLY A 740 -25.27 31.17 -16.51
C GLY A 740 -24.27 30.71 -15.44
N ILE A 741 -23.66 29.54 -15.63
CA ILE A 741 -22.66 28.95 -14.73
C ILE A 741 -21.28 29.31 -15.28
N ARG A 742 -20.47 30.03 -14.50
CA ARG A 742 -19.09 30.35 -14.87
C ARG A 742 -18.25 29.06 -14.88
N LEU A 743 -17.59 28.84 -16.02
CA LEU A 743 -16.61 27.77 -16.21
C LEU A 743 -15.19 28.26 -15.88
N THR A 744 -14.36 27.36 -15.36
CA THR A 744 -12.99 27.63 -14.93
C THR A 744 -12.00 27.29 -16.05
N ARG A 745 -10.98 28.14 -16.25
CA ARG A 745 -9.90 27.90 -17.22
C ARG A 745 -8.85 26.94 -16.67
N LEU A 746 -8.14 26.22 -17.54
CA LEU A 746 -7.04 25.34 -17.13
C LEU A 746 -5.95 26.13 -16.38
N GLU A 747 -5.59 27.34 -16.83
CA GLU A 747 -4.59 28.16 -16.12
C GLU A 747 -5.09 28.63 -14.74
N GLU A 748 -6.38 28.96 -14.60
CA GLU A 748 -7.00 29.32 -13.32
C GLU A 748 -7.00 28.12 -12.35
N TYR A 749 -7.33 26.93 -12.85
CA TYR A 749 -7.23 25.67 -12.10
C TYR A 749 -5.79 25.38 -11.64
N MET A 750 -4.84 25.42 -12.57
CA MET A 750 -3.46 25.04 -12.29
C MET A 750 -2.79 26.05 -11.34
N GLN A 751 -3.18 27.33 -11.35
CA GLN A 751 -2.76 28.29 -10.31
C GLN A 751 -3.42 28.00 -8.95
N ARG A 752 -4.69 27.60 -8.90
CA ARG A 752 -5.39 27.19 -7.66
C ARG A 752 -4.71 25.98 -7.01
N GLU A 753 -4.32 24.99 -7.82
CA GLU A 753 -3.71 23.73 -7.37
C GLU A 753 -2.18 23.75 -7.47
N LYS A 754 -1.56 24.93 -7.55
CA LYS A 754 -0.15 25.11 -7.90
C LYS A 754 0.82 24.30 -7.04
N ASP A 755 0.62 24.28 -5.72
CA ASP A 755 1.53 23.57 -4.81
C ASP A 755 1.45 22.05 -5.01
N ARG A 756 0.26 21.51 -5.29
CA ARG A 756 0.05 20.09 -5.61
C ARG A 756 0.62 19.73 -6.98
N PHE A 757 0.51 20.64 -7.95
CA PHE A 757 1.13 20.48 -9.26
C PHE A 757 2.66 20.46 -9.15
N LEU A 758 3.26 21.43 -8.47
CA LEU A 758 4.70 21.51 -8.24
C LEU A 758 5.24 20.30 -7.46
N ALA A 759 4.50 19.79 -6.47
CA ALA A 759 4.86 18.59 -5.72
C ALA A 759 4.84 17.30 -6.56
N GLY A 760 4.04 17.28 -7.64
CA GLY A 760 3.99 16.18 -8.61
C GLY A 760 5.04 16.25 -9.72
N LEU A 761 5.83 17.32 -9.78
CA LEU A 761 6.88 17.51 -10.79
C LEU A 761 8.27 17.11 -10.24
N PRO A 762 9.19 16.62 -11.09
CA PRO A 762 10.54 16.28 -10.65
C PRO A 762 11.29 17.56 -10.24
N ALA A 763 12.24 17.47 -9.31
CA ALA A 763 12.99 18.64 -8.84
C ALA A 763 13.66 19.39 -10.01
N GLY A 764 13.53 20.72 -10.02
CA GLY A 764 14.15 21.57 -11.04
C GLY A 764 15.68 21.47 -10.98
N LYS A 765 16.33 21.49 -12.16
CA LYS A 765 17.78 21.67 -12.28
C LYS A 765 18.16 23.15 -12.18
#